data_AF-A0A1H9LFA5-F1
#
_entry.id   AF-A0A1H9LFA5-F1
#
_cell.length_a   1.000
_cell.length_b   1.000
_cell.length_c   1.000
_cell.angle_alpha   90.00
_cell.angle_beta   90.00
_cell.angle_gamma   90.00
#
_symmetry.space_group_name_H-M   'P 1'
#
loop_
_entity.id
_entity.type
_entity.pdbx_description
1 polymer ?
#
loop_
_entity_poly.entity_id
_entity_poly.type
_entity_poly.pdbx_seq_one_letter_code
_entity_poly.pdbx_strand_id
1 'polypeptide(L)'
;MGKKRSLISVMVSLSLFVSLIAPGTLSYAAGKWGHDSNGWYYQNGGSYYAGQWAEISGNWYYFTSSGYMDYSEYRDGCWLGSDGVWNTAYSNGHWCANSTGWWFDDNGWYANDQWLWINGNCYHFDETGYMEHDCYRDGYWLGSDGAWDSSYYGGAWKGNDSGWWFEDASGWFPVNMGLWINGEYYWFGADGYWDPAASAAKKASGEAGRSSSSANSGSATGNGSGTGENGNGENGNGDESQQVTYGDYSYKITPMLPPFNEYFYIQTDNPDPDSFSFIDSSTKYSENGGSISVTYTIFSDVQYEDVATRRVKGGYIAYGSNTDGGELTLRARTVTSTSTGYNISTGETYESKNYEDVETDVKITIADLVDDTDYLIQTYGGDATDYFGKMSAIQSGFYSICLYTGASIRGNLVKSTTYPYYGLSNSPHVDQNFYIQSPYSRKDGKKLLVSYLYPYRYDSIGFPSKMRAVSERIQPDATYEWSKTNHSVILFTYNGETKGYGGQGHGGGQQILQDMVNYWYKFDGSEGDAYTTASLDSISTQLKYYGSLSVPDDVPTEDKLTWKQVKADVGTGKYVKLIAIYNIYGSSDEGYTYLYDNGSTSEGSNGFVSIGYFSNAWFEGRYYNRHEIIEQDLKFGDEAADGTDSGKASIVIKDFTAKLPDDGNTYKYNYSTLTDDKYNASTGLWKGYTTFRYDETSGNWIADVYTNTTYYEKGVGYKPCEDADFVDACTLTPDEVTALKVDKNTSTTPDSYLIYDKLTAPGTPFTTTN
;
A
#
# COMPACT_ATOMS: atom_id res chain seq x y z
N MET A 1 -64.23 -17.32 -0.11
CA MET A 1 -63.60 -16.45 0.91
C MET A 1 -62.46 -17.24 1.55
N GLY A 2 -61.22 -16.91 1.20
CA GLY A 2 -60.01 -17.54 1.75
C GLY A 2 -58.86 -16.55 1.57
N LYS A 3 -58.24 -16.19 2.68
CA LYS A 3 -57.40 -14.98 2.88
C LYS A 3 -56.10 -15.01 2.06
N LYS A 4 -55.78 -13.87 1.43
CA LYS A 4 -54.44 -13.50 0.96
C LYS A 4 -53.44 -13.58 2.13
N ARG A 5 -52.30 -14.23 1.92
CA ARG A 5 -51.07 -14.00 2.68
C ARG A 5 -50.02 -13.47 1.70
N SER A 6 -49.59 -12.25 1.98
CA SER A 6 -48.47 -11.55 1.36
C SER A 6 -47.17 -12.27 1.72
N LEU A 7 -46.41 -12.71 0.72
CA LEU A 7 -45.00 -13.05 0.90
C LEU A 7 -44.19 -11.83 0.49
N ILE A 8 -43.42 -11.34 1.45
CA ILE A 8 -42.45 -10.26 1.32
C ILE A 8 -41.32 -10.79 0.43
N SER A 9 -41.14 -10.17 -0.74
CA SER A 9 -39.97 -10.38 -1.58
C SER A 9 -38.76 -9.72 -0.91
N VAL A 10 -37.86 -10.51 -0.35
CA VAL A 10 -36.48 -10.07 -0.08
C VAL A 10 -35.69 -10.28 -1.36
N MET A 11 -35.39 -9.18 -2.05
CA MET A 11 -34.48 -9.17 -3.20
C MET A 11 -33.05 -9.25 -2.68
N VAL A 12 -32.41 -10.41 -2.78
CA VAL A 12 -30.95 -10.53 -2.73
C VAL A 12 -30.43 -10.33 -4.15
N SER A 13 -29.64 -9.29 -4.35
CA SER A 13 -28.97 -8.96 -5.61
C SER A 13 -27.83 -9.95 -5.87
N LEU A 14 -28.15 -11.10 -6.46
CA LEU A 14 -27.15 -12.00 -7.03
C LEU A 14 -26.72 -11.45 -8.41
N SER A 15 -25.60 -10.73 -8.48
CA SER A 15 -25.04 -10.23 -9.73
C SER A 15 -24.37 -11.37 -10.52
N LEU A 16 -25.18 -12.20 -11.18
CA LEU A 16 -24.72 -13.22 -12.12
C LEU A 16 -24.30 -12.58 -13.45
N PHE A 17 -22.99 -12.50 -13.71
CA PHE A 17 -22.45 -12.15 -15.03
C PHE A 17 -22.66 -13.34 -16.00
N VAL A 18 -23.77 -13.36 -16.73
CA VAL A 18 -23.97 -14.29 -17.85
C VAL A 18 -23.56 -13.60 -19.15
N SER A 19 -22.34 -13.89 -19.62
CA SER A 19 -21.93 -13.52 -20.98
C SER A 19 -22.63 -14.43 -22.00
N LEU A 20 -23.71 -13.92 -22.61
CA LEU A 20 -24.32 -14.54 -23.79
C LEU A 20 -23.44 -14.29 -25.03
N ILE A 21 -22.73 -15.33 -25.48
CA ILE A 21 -22.08 -15.35 -26.80
C ILE A 21 -22.99 -16.11 -27.76
N ALA A 22 -23.33 -15.48 -28.89
CA ALA A 22 -24.08 -16.10 -29.98
C ALA A 22 -23.25 -17.22 -30.66
N PRO A 23 -23.89 -18.30 -31.15
CA PRO A 23 -23.19 -19.53 -31.54
C PRO A 23 -22.47 -19.38 -32.89
N GLY A 24 -21.15 -19.18 -32.85
CA GLY A 24 -20.24 -19.59 -33.91
C GLY A 24 -19.79 -21.03 -33.66
N THR A 25 -19.98 -21.92 -34.64
CA THR A 25 -19.63 -23.34 -34.53
C THR A 25 -18.12 -23.55 -34.41
N LEU A 26 -17.62 -23.56 -33.18
CA LEU A 26 -16.36 -24.17 -32.80
C LEU A 26 -16.71 -25.41 -31.98
N SER A 27 -16.12 -26.55 -32.35
CA SER A 27 -16.18 -27.79 -31.57
C SER A 27 -15.48 -27.58 -30.22
N TYR A 28 -16.20 -27.06 -29.23
CA TYR A 28 -15.73 -26.97 -27.85
C TYR A 28 -15.57 -28.39 -27.30
N ALA A 29 -14.35 -28.74 -26.91
CA ALA A 29 -14.15 -29.88 -26.04
C ALA A 29 -15.01 -29.68 -24.78
N ALA A 30 -15.82 -30.67 -24.42
CA ALA A 30 -16.63 -30.63 -23.22
C ALA A 30 -15.75 -30.32 -22.01
N GLY A 31 -16.22 -29.44 -21.12
CA GLY A 31 -15.50 -29.11 -19.90
C GLY A 31 -15.24 -30.37 -19.05
N LYS A 32 -14.10 -30.40 -18.36
CA LYS A 32 -13.68 -31.55 -17.54
C LYS A 32 -13.12 -31.11 -16.20
N TRP A 33 -13.45 -31.87 -15.17
CA TRP A 33 -12.80 -31.78 -13.86
C TRP A 33 -11.37 -32.31 -13.93
N GLY A 34 -10.45 -31.61 -13.29
CA GLY A 34 -9.09 -32.05 -13.02
C GLY A 34 -8.80 -31.92 -11.52
N HIS A 35 -7.80 -32.67 -11.05
CA HIS A 35 -7.34 -32.64 -9.66
C HIS A 35 -5.82 -32.80 -9.64
N ASP A 36 -5.15 -31.95 -8.88
CA ASP A 36 -3.72 -32.06 -8.60
C ASP A 36 -3.44 -31.86 -7.09
N SER A 37 -2.20 -31.56 -6.71
CA SER A 37 -1.81 -31.39 -5.31
C SER A 37 -2.43 -30.16 -4.64
N ASN A 38 -2.90 -29.18 -5.41
CA ASN A 38 -3.46 -27.93 -4.90
C ASN A 38 -5.00 -27.99 -4.78
N GLY A 39 -5.65 -28.89 -5.53
CA GLY A 39 -7.08 -29.16 -5.38
C GLY A 39 -7.78 -29.51 -6.69
N TRP A 40 -9.11 -29.44 -6.66
CA TRP A 40 -9.95 -29.63 -7.84
C TRP A 40 -10.00 -28.35 -8.67
N TYR A 41 -9.95 -28.46 -9.99
CA TYR A 41 -10.17 -27.36 -10.93
C TYR A 41 -11.04 -27.83 -12.10
N TYR A 42 -11.61 -26.88 -12.84
CA TYR A 42 -12.44 -27.21 -13.98
C TYR A 42 -11.96 -26.53 -15.25
N GLN A 43 -11.58 -27.36 -16.24
CA GLN A 43 -11.12 -26.90 -17.54
C GLN A 43 -12.29 -26.79 -18.52
N ASN A 44 -12.46 -25.63 -19.14
CA ASN A 44 -13.49 -25.37 -20.14
C ASN A 44 -12.88 -24.70 -21.39
N GLY A 45 -12.94 -25.36 -22.54
CA GLY A 45 -12.53 -24.76 -23.82
C GLY A 45 -11.07 -24.29 -23.91
N GLY A 46 -10.14 -24.98 -23.26
CA GLY A 46 -8.71 -24.61 -23.22
C GLY A 46 -8.32 -23.63 -22.11
N SER A 47 -9.29 -23.12 -21.33
CA SER A 47 -9.08 -22.29 -20.12
C SER A 47 -9.61 -23.00 -18.86
N TYR A 48 -9.49 -22.37 -17.69
CA TYR A 48 -10.07 -22.81 -16.41
C TYR A 48 -10.93 -21.71 -15.77
N TYR A 49 -11.89 -22.10 -14.92
CA TYR A 49 -12.61 -21.13 -14.08
C TYR A 49 -11.70 -20.63 -12.96
N ALA A 50 -11.68 -19.32 -12.73
CA ALA A 50 -10.91 -18.68 -11.66
C ALA A 50 -11.60 -17.40 -11.19
N GLY A 51 -11.59 -17.16 -9.88
CA GLY A 51 -12.14 -15.99 -9.19
C GLY A 51 -13.65 -15.81 -9.34
N GLN A 52 -14.41 -16.90 -9.51
CA GLN A 52 -15.84 -16.80 -9.86
C GLN A 52 -16.65 -18.04 -9.48
N TRP A 53 -17.96 -17.84 -9.34
CA TRP A 53 -18.96 -18.90 -9.30
C TRP A 53 -19.19 -19.50 -10.69
N ALA A 54 -19.35 -20.83 -10.76
CA ALA A 54 -19.69 -21.53 -11.99
C ALA A 54 -20.72 -22.64 -11.74
N GLU A 55 -21.72 -22.70 -12.61
CA GLU A 55 -22.69 -23.79 -12.64
C GLU A 55 -22.17 -24.92 -13.55
N ILE A 56 -21.92 -26.09 -12.96
CA ILE A 56 -21.40 -27.26 -13.65
C ILE A 56 -22.38 -28.41 -13.42
N SER A 57 -23.02 -28.86 -14.49
CA SER A 57 -23.99 -29.98 -14.46
C SER A 57 -25.15 -29.77 -13.46
N GLY A 58 -25.62 -28.53 -13.29
CA GLY A 58 -26.75 -28.19 -12.42
C GLY A 58 -26.40 -27.93 -10.95
N ASN A 59 -25.11 -27.97 -10.60
CA ASN A 59 -24.59 -27.63 -9.27
C ASN A 59 -23.71 -26.38 -9.36
N TRP A 60 -23.75 -25.55 -8.32
CA TRP A 60 -22.91 -24.35 -8.21
C TRP A 60 -21.64 -24.63 -7.42
N TYR A 61 -20.52 -24.14 -7.92
CA TYR A 61 -19.20 -24.21 -7.33
C TYR A 61 -18.56 -22.82 -7.36
N TYR A 62 -17.63 -22.54 -6.47
CA TYR A 62 -16.76 -21.37 -6.57
C TYR A 62 -15.32 -21.79 -6.85
N PHE A 63 -14.66 -21.06 -7.73
CA PHE A 63 -13.23 -21.23 -8.02
C PHE A 63 -12.46 -20.01 -7.56
N THR A 64 -11.44 -20.21 -6.71
CA THR A 64 -10.48 -19.19 -6.27
C THR A 64 -9.83 -18.47 -7.45
N SER A 65 -9.17 -17.34 -7.18
CA SER A 65 -8.38 -16.61 -8.19
C SER A 65 -7.27 -17.45 -8.83
N SER A 66 -6.77 -18.48 -8.13
CA SER A 66 -5.80 -19.45 -8.65
C SER A 66 -6.43 -20.59 -9.47
N GLY A 67 -7.76 -20.63 -9.57
CA GLY A 67 -8.51 -21.57 -10.39
C GLY A 67 -8.90 -22.89 -9.72
N TYR A 68 -8.64 -23.02 -8.42
CA TYR A 68 -9.02 -24.19 -7.63
C TYR A 68 -10.36 -23.99 -6.92
N MET A 69 -11.12 -25.07 -6.79
CA MET A 69 -12.46 -25.11 -6.22
C MET A 69 -12.41 -24.98 -4.69
N ASP A 70 -13.21 -24.06 -4.16
CA ASP A 70 -13.47 -23.94 -2.72
C ASP A 70 -14.36 -25.09 -2.23
N TYR A 71 -14.19 -25.50 -0.97
CA TYR A 71 -14.98 -26.55 -0.34
C TYR A 71 -14.93 -26.45 1.18
N SER A 72 -15.99 -26.90 1.85
CA SER A 72 -16.16 -26.81 3.32
C SER A 72 -15.97 -25.38 3.87
N GLU A 73 -16.45 -24.37 3.15
CA GLU A 73 -16.34 -22.97 3.54
C GLU A 73 -17.59 -22.17 3.17
N TYR A 74 -17.79 -21.05 3.84
CA TYR A 74 -18.70 -20.01 3.35
C TYR A 74 -17.97 -19.14 2.32
N ARG A 75 -18.56 -19.00 1.13
CA ARG A 75 -18.15 -18.04 0.11
C ARG A 75 -19.32 -17.14 -0.23
N ASP A 76 -19.15 -15.82 -0.13
CA ASP A 76 -20.20 -14.84 -0.44
C ASP A 76 -21.54 -15.14 0.28
N GLY A 77 -21.46 -15.62 1.53
CA GLY A 77 -22.63 -16.01 2.34
C GLY A 77 -23.30 -17.34 1.94
N CYS A 78 -22.70 -18.11 1.02
CA CYS A 78 -23.16 -19.40 0.55
C CYS A 78 -22.25 -20.52 1.06
N TRP A 79 -22.83 -21.56 1.69
CA TRP A 79 -22.03 -22.70 2.19
C TRP A 79 -21.69 -23.68 1.07
N LEU A 80 -20.39 -23.90 0.85
CA LEU A 80 -19.87 -24.92 -0.03
C LEU A 80 -19.63 -26.21 0.77
N GLY A 81 -20.27 -27.30 0.37
CA GLY A 81 -20.07 -28.61 0.99
C GLY A 81 -18.65 -29.16 0.79
N SER A 82 -18.39 -30.35 1.36
CA SER A 82 -17.08 -31.02 1.22
C SER A 82 -16.75 -31.43 -0.22
N ASP A 83 -17.75 -31.49 -1.09
CA ASP A 83 -17.62 -31.74 -2.53
C ASP A 83 -17.61 -30.43 -3.35
N GLY A 84 -17.54 -29.26 -2.69
CA GLY A 84 -17.55 -27.93 -3.29
C GLY A 84 -18.90 -27.49 -3.86
N VAL A 85 -19.95 -28.29 -3.69
CA VAL A 85 -21.29 -27.92 -4.15
C VAL A 85 -21.91 -26.95 -3.15
N TRP A 86 -22.46 -25.84 -3.65
CA TRP A 86 -23.26 -24.95 -2.83
C TRP A 86 -24.50 -25.65 -2.30
N ASN A 87 -24.61 -25.74 -0.98
CA ASN A 87 -25.82 -26.16 -0.30
C ASN A 87 -26.79 -24.98 -0.18
N THR A 88 -27.81 -24.96 -1.03
CA THR A 88 -28.80 -23.87 -1.09
C THR A 88 -29.64 -23.68 0.18
N ALA A 89 -29.55 -24.59 1.17
CA ALA A 89 -30.17 -24.39 2.48
C ALA A 89 -29.42 -23.35 3.35
N TYR A 90 -28.17 -23.05 3.00
CA TYR A 90 -27.26 -22.13 3.71
C TYR A 90 -26.77 -21.07 2.72
N SER A 91 -27.51 -19.97 2.65
CA SER A 91 -27.37 -18.93 1.61
C SER A 91 -27.42 -17.52 2.18
N ASN A 92 -27.38 -17.38 3.50
CA ASN A 92 -27.42 -16.08 4.17
C ASN A 92 -26.37 -16.01 5.29
N GLY A 93 -25.21 -16.64 5.07
CA GLY A 93 -24.07 -16.53 5.97
C GLY A 93 -23.58 -15.09 6.05
N HIS A 94 -23.57 -14.50 7.23
CA HIS A 94 -23.10 -13.14 7.46
C HIS A 94 -22.53 -12.94 8.85
N TRP A 95 -21.57 -12.03 8.94
CA TRP A 95 -21.01 -11.59 10.21
C TRP A 95 -22.00 -10.70 10.94
N CYS A 96 -22.07 -10.89 12.26
CA CYS A 96 -22.82 -10.07 13.19
C CYS A 96 -21.91 -9.65 14.35
N ALA A 97 -22.24 -8.53 14.99
CA ALA A 97 -21.45 -7.99 16.08
C ALA A 97 -22.32 -7.36 17.17
N ASN A 98 -21.81 -7.38 18.40
CA ASN A 98 -22.34 -6.64 19.52
C ASN A 98 -21.18 -6.21 20.46
N SER A 99 -21.50 -5.70 21.64
CA SER A 99 -20.50 -5.28 22.62
C SER A 99 -19.63 -6.41 23.19
N THR A 100 -20.05 -7.66 23.03
CA THR A 100 -19.30 -8.85 23.47
C THR A 100 -18.32 -9.29 22.41
N GLY A 101 -18.71 -9.31 21.14
CA GLY A 101 -17.82 -9.71 20.05
C GLY A 101 -18.55 -9.97 18.73
N TRP A 102 -17.85 -10.62 17.81
CA TRP A 102 -18.36 -11.01 16.50
C TRP A 102 -18.87 -12.45 16.52
N TRP A 103 -19.92 -12.78 15.78
CA TRP A 103 -20.34 -14.16 15.49
C TRP A 103 -20.74 -14.28 14.02
N PHE A 104 -20.83 -15.51 13.51
CA PHE A 104 -21.27 -15.78 12.14
C PHE A 104 -22.62 -16.48 12.15
N ASP A 105 -23.65 -15.86 11.55
CA ASP A 105 -25.03 -16.35 11.47
C ASP A 105 -25.40 -16.77 10.04
N ASP A 106 -26.13 -17.87 9.91
CA ASP A 106 -26.90 -18.22 8.72
C ASP A 106 -28.29 -18.71 9.13
N ASN A 107 -29.29 -17.83 9.02
CA ASN A 107 -30.70 -18.16 9.21
C ASN A 107 -31.01 -18.79 10.59
N GLY A 108 -30.37 -18.29 11.65
CA GLY A 108 -30.55 -18.76 13.01
C GLY A 108 -29.70 -19.97 13.40
N TRP A 109 -28.90 -20.50 12.47
CA TRP A 109 -27.70 -21.26 12.80
C TRP A 109 -26.54 -20.28 13.00
N TYR A 110 -25.66 -20.55 13.96
CA TYR A 110 -24.43 -19.78 14.13
C TYR A 110 -23.26 -20.70 14.46
N ALA A 111 -22.05 -20.26 14.10
CA ALA A 111 -20.84 -20.99 14.41
C ALA A 111 -20.57 -20.94 15.92
N ASN A 112 -20.38 -22.10 16.54
CA ASN A 112 -19.99 -22.25 17.94
C ASN A 112 -19.05 -23.44 18.14
N ASP A 113 -18.09 -23.29 19.04
CA ASP A 113 -17.07 -24.29 19.39
C ASP A 113 -16.44 -24.97 18.16
N GLN A 114 -16.05 -24.17 17.16
CA GLN A 114 -15.55 -24.72 15.89
C GLN A 114 -14.69 -23.75 15.10
N TRP A 115 -13.81 -24.33 14.30
CA TRP A 115 -13.13 -23.66 13.19
C TRP A 115 -14.06 -23.55 11.99
N LEU A 116 -14.10 -22.38 11.36
CA LEU A 116 -14.92 -22.13 10.17
C LEU A 116 -14.15 -21.29 9.15
N TRP A 117 -14.10 -21.80 7.91
CA TRP A 117 -13.59 -21.06 6.78
C TRP A 117 -14.66 -20.14 6.20
N ILE A 118 -14.33 -18.85 6.08
CA ILE A 118 -15.22 -17.81 5.57
C ILE A 118 -14.40 -16.94 4.62
N ASN A 119 -14.83 -16.92 3.36
CA ASN A 119 -14.22 -16.14 2.29
C ASN A 119 -12.70 -16.37 2.15
N GLY A 120 -12.22 -17.60 2.35
CA GLY A 120 -10.81 -17.96 2.20
C GLY A 120 -9.94 -17.66 3.41
N ASN A 121 -10.52 -17.21 4.53
CA ASN A 121 -9.86 -17.09 5.83
C ASN A 121 -10.46 -18.10 6.82
N CYS A 122 -9.66 -18.57 7.78
CA CYS A 122 -10.12 -19.49 8.82
C CYS A 122 -10.26 -18.78 10.16
N TYR A 123 -11.38 -18.98 10.85
CA TYR A 123 -11.70 -18.36 12.14
C TYR A 123 -12.04 -19.45 13.15
N HIS A 124 -11.86 -19.18 14.44
CA HIS A 124 -12.40 -20.04 15.50
C HIS A 124 -13.47 -19.31 16.29
N PHE A 125 -14.55 -20.01 16.63
CA PHE A 125 -15.64 -19.50 17.46
C PHE A 125 -15.68 -20.24 18.78
N ASP A 126 -15.84 -19.51 19.88
CA ASP A 126 -15.93 -20.07 21.23
C ASP A 126 -17.22 -20.85 21.46
N GLU A 127 -17.36 -21.47 22.64
CA GLU A 127 -18.53 -22.27 23.01
C GLU A 127 -19.86 -21.48 22.97
N THR A 128 -19.80 -20.16 23.10
CA THR A 128 -20.96 -19.26 23.02
C THR A 128 -21.20 -18.69 21.62
N GLY A 129 -20.31 -18.97 20.68
CA GLY A 129 -20.38 -18.57 19.28
C GLY A 129 -19.69 -17.26 18.94
N TYR A 130 -18.89 -16.69 19.85
CA TYR A 130 -18.11 -15.50 19.54
C TYR A 130 -16.76 -15.85 18.94
N MET A 131 -16.37 -15.10 17.91
CA MET A 131 -15.10 -15.21 17.22
C MET A 131 -13.95 -14.89 18.15
N GLU A 132 -12.98 -15.78 18.19
CA GLU A 132 -11.73 -15.60 18.93
C GLU A 132 -10.75 -14.75 18.13
N HIS A 133 -9.97 -13.92 18.81
CA HIS A 133 -8.94 -13.06 18.22
C HIS A 133 -7.82 -12.80 19.25
N ASP A 134 -6.66 -12.35 18.78
CA ASP A 134 -5.46 -12.09 19.57
C ASP A 134 -5.09 -13.25 20.52
N CYS A 135 -5.21 -14.49 20.03
CA CYS A 135 -5.04 -15.67 20.86
C CYS A 135 -4.52 -16.88 20.09
N TYR A 136 -3.91 -17.81 20.82
CA TYR A 136 -3.62 -19.14 20.32
C TYR A 136 -4.81 -20.07 20.58
N ARG A 137 -5.29 -20.74 19.54
CA ARG A 137 -6.25 -21.85 19.61
C ARG A 137 -5.66 -23.08 18.93
N ASP A 138 -5.58 -24.19 19.64
CA ASP A 138 -5.02 -25.46 19.15
C ASP A 138 -3.61 -25.34 18.55
N GLY A 139 -2.84 -24.35 19.02
CA GLY A 139 -1.50 -24.04 18.51
C GLY A 139 -1.47 -23.16 17.26
N TYR A 140 -2.60 -22.62 16.81
CA TYR A 140 -2.74 -21.68 15.70
C TYR A 140 -3.04 -20.27 16.22
N TRP A 141 -2.34 -19.26 15.71
CA TRP A 141 -2.56 -17.88 16.11
C TRP A 141 -3.72 -17.24 15.35
N LEU A 142 -4.67 -16.68 16.07
CA LEU A 142 -5.74 -15.84 15.55
C LEU A 142 -5.33 -14.38 15.73
N GLY A 143 -5.21 -13.66 14.62
CA GLY A 143 -4.87 -12.24 14.63
C GLY A 143 -5.96 -11.37 15.26
N SER A 144 -5.77 -10.06 15.22
CA SER A 144 -6.73 -9.09 15.78
C SER A 144 -8.05 -9.02 15.02
N ASP A 145 -8.07 -9.47 13.76
CA ASP A 145 -9.28 -9.65 12.95
C ASP A 145 -9.90 -11.06 13.12
N GLY A 146 -9.32 -11.88 14.00
CA GLY A 146 -9.73 -13.27 14.28
C GLY A 146 -9.36 -14.27 13.20
N ALA A 147 -8.76 -13.85 12.09
CA ALA A 147 -8.32 -14.77 11.06
C ALA A 147 -7.05 -15.52 11.52
N TRP A 148 -6.98 -16.79 11.19
CA TRP A 148 -5.78 -17.58 11.41
C TRP A 148 -4.63 -17.06 10.54
N ASP A 149 -3.54 -16.64 11.19
CA ASP A 149 -2.29 -16.33 10.52
C ASP A 149 -1.44 -17.59 10.35
N SER A 150 -1.33 -18.07 9.12
CA SER A 150 -0.53 -19.25 8.77
C SER A 150 0.97 -19.13 9.08
N SER A 151 1.47 -17.93 9.36
CA SER A 151 2.87 -17.68 9.75
C SER A 151 3.17 -18.14 11.17
N TYR A 152 2.14 -18.23 12.03
CA TYR A 152 2.26 -18.57 13.45
C TYR A 152 1.44 -19.83 13.75
N TYR A 153 2.13 -20.97 13.81
CA TYR A 153 1.52 -22.29 13.98
C TYR A 153 2.38 -23.19 14.86
N GLY A 154 1.79 -24.26 15.39
CA GLY A 154 2.50 -25.23 16.23
C GLY A 154 2.82 -24.71 17.63
N GLY A 155 2.10 -23.69 18.11
CA GLY A 155 2.17 -23.20 19.48
C GLY A 155 1.96 -24.32 20.49
N ALA A 156 2.93 -24.56 21.36
CA ALA A 156 2.89 -25.62 22.35
C ALA A 156 3.56 -25.21 23.67
N TRP A 157 3.03 -25.73 24.76
CA TRP A 157 3.65 -25.63 26.07
C TRP A 157 4.96 -26.42 26.13
N LYS A 158 5.98 -25.78 26.70
CA LYS A 158 7.31 -26.34 26.97
C LYS A 158 7.65 -26.14 28.44
N GLY A 159 8.53 -26.97 28.99
CA GLY A 159 8.91 -26.85 30.40
C GLY A 159 10.29 -27.44 30.72
N ASN A 160 10.91 -26.89 31.75
CA ASN A 160 12.19 -27.34 32.32
C ASN A 160 12.18 -27.12 33.85
N ASP A 161 13.36 -27.25 34.50
CA ASP A 161 13.50 -27.10 35.95
C ASP A 161 13.20 -25.67 36.47
N SER A 162 13.25 -24.66 35.60
CA SER A 162 13.01 -23.26 35.92
C SER A 162 11.53 -22.87 35.78
N GLY A 163 10.77 -23.53 34.90
CA GLY A 163 9.37 -23.22 34.69
C GLY A 163 8.82 -23.69 33.34
N TRP A 164 7.64 -23.17 32.99
CA TRP A 164 6.95 -23.45 31.73
C TRP A 164 6.93 -22.20 30.84
N TRP A 165 7.06 -22.37 29.53
CA TRP A 165 6.86 -21.30 28.52
C TRP A 165 6.01 -21.83 27.37
N PHE A 166 5.51 -20.91 26.54
CA PHE A 166 4.78 -21.26 25.31
C PHE A 166 5.65 -20.93 24.11
N GLU A 167 5.74 -21.81 23.13
CA GLU A 167 6.61 -21.62 21.96
C GLU A 167 5.95 -22.17 20.71
N ASP A 168 6.03 -21.43 19.60
CA ASP A 168 5.52 -21.87 18.30
C ASP A 168 6.61 -22.53 17.42
N ALA A 169 6.21 -23.02 16.25
CA ALA A 169 7.12 -23.73 15.34
C ALA A 169 8.21 -22.85 14.72
N SER A 170 8.08 -21.52 14.78
CA SER A 170 9.11 -20.58 14.33
C SER A 170 10.21 -20.37 15.38
N GLY A 171 10.00 -20.84 16.61
CA GLY A 171 10.86 -20.60 17.77
C GLY A 171 10.52 -19.30 18.49
N TRP A 172 9.38 -18.68 18.18
CA TRP A 172 8.88 -17.53 18.91
C TRP A 172 8.27 -17.97 20.25
N PHE A 173 8.53 -17.19 21.30
CA PHE A 173 7.94 -17.35 22.62
C PHE A 173 7.63 -15.98 23.27
N PRO A 174 6.57 -15.88 24.09
CA PRO A 174 6.18 -14.63 24.72
C PRO A 174 7.14 -14.20 25.83
N VAL A 175 7.47 -12.91 25.86
CA VAL A 175 8.25 -12.27 26.94
C VAL A 175 7.58 -10.96 27.34
N ASN A 176 7.46 -10.70 28.64
CA ASN A 176 6.79 -9.51 29.20
C ASN A 176 5.40 -9.24 28.60
N MET A 177 4.62 -10.29 28.35
CA MET A 177 3.32 -10.15 27.69
C MET A 177 2.31 -11.18 28.19
N GLY A 178 1.04 -10.83 28.02
CA GLY A 178 -0.09 -11.71 28.24
C GLY A 178 -0.49 -12.40 26.95
N LEU A 179 -0.83 -13.68 27.01
CA LEU A 179 -1.44 -14.41 25.91
C LEU A 179 -2.68 -15.16 26.36
N TRP A 180 -3.70 -15.14 25.52
CA TRP A 180 -4.78 -16.10 25.58
C TRP A 180 -4.38 -17.36 24.81
N ILE A 181 -4.42 -18.50 25.48
CA ILE A 181 -4.09 -19.81 24.92
C ILE A 181 -5.24 -20.75 25.28
N ASN A 182 -5.91 -21.28 24.27
CA ASN A 182 -7.05 -22.19 24.41
C ASN A 182 -8.16 -21.69 25.35
N GLY A 183 -8.42 -20.38 25.35
CA GLY A 183 -9.47 -19.75 26.16
C GLY A 183 -9.03 -19.36 27.58
N GLU A 184 -7.76 -19.57 27.95
CA GLU A 184 -7.20 -19.17 29.24
C GLU A 184 -6.10 -18.13 29.08
N TYR A 185 -5.97 -17.24 30.07
CA TYR A 185 -4.98 -16.16 30.06
C TYR A 185 -3.72 -16.51 30.84
N TYR A 186 -2.56 -16.23 30.23
CA TYR A 186 -1.24 -16.50 30.78
C TYR A 186 -0.35 -15.27 30.63
N TRP A 187 0.33 -14.89 31.71
CA TRP A 187 1.36 -13.85 31.70
C TRP A 187 2.75 -14.48 31.68
N PHE A 188 3.61 -13.98 30.79
CA PHE A 188 4.99 -14.41 30.65
C PHE A 188 5.93 -13.29 31.06
N GLY A 189 6.87 -13.60 31.96
CA GLY A 189 7.85 -12.65 32.48
C GLY A 189 8.90 -12.25 31.46
N ALA A 190 9.86 -11.44 31.88
CA ALA A 190 10.97 -10.98 31.03
C ALA A 190 11.89 -12.12 30.56
N ASP A 191 11.85 -13.24 31.28
CA ASP A 191 12.58 -14.47 30.98
C ASP A 191 11.76 -15.46 30.13
N GLY A 192 10.53 -15.11 29.78
CA GLY A 192 9.62 -15.91 28.96
C GLY A 192 8.92 -17.04 29.71
N TYR A 193 9.14 -17.19 31.02
CA TYR A 193 8.42 -18.18 31.80
C TYR A 193 7.05 -17.66 32.22
N TRP A 194 6.08 -18.57 32.23
CA TRP A 194 4.75 -18.34 32.75
C TRP A 194 4.82 -18.01 34.24
N ASP A 195 4.24 -16.86 34.62
CA ASP A 195 4.06 -16.43 36.00
C ASP A 195 2.58 -16.63 36.41
N PRO A 196 2.26 -17.66 37.21
CA PRO A 196 0.90 -17.93 37.64
C PRO A 196 0.29 -16.82 38.51
N ALA A 197 1.10 -16.13 39.32
CA ALA A 197 0.63 -15.07 40.20
C ALA A 197 0.28 -13.81 39.42
N ALA A 198 1.14 -13.42 38.47
CA ALA A 198 0.86 -12.30 37.57
C ALA A 198 -0.29 -12.61 36.62
N SER A 199 -0.41 -13.85 36.14
CA SER A 199 -1.55 -14.29 35.32
C SER A 199 -2.88 -14.09 36.06
N ALA A 200 -2.96 -14.55 37.31
CA ALA A 200 -4.16 -14.39 38.13
C ALA A 200 -4.45 -12.92 38.48
N ALA A 201 -3.42 -12.15 38.84
CA ALA A 201 -3.59 -10.73 39.18
C ALA A 201 -4.10 -9.91 37.99
N LYS A 202 -3.52 -10.09 36.80
CA LYS A 202 -3.90 -9.38 35.58
C LYS A 202 -5.26 -9.81 35.03
N LYS A 203 -5.62 -11.08 35.21
CA LYS A 203 -6.98 -11.57 34.90
C LYS A 203 -8.01 -10.94 35.85
N ALA A 204 -7.67 -10.73 37.12
CA ALA A 204 -8.56 -10.10 38.10
C ALA A 204 -8.67 -8.58 37.95
N SER A 205 -7.60 -7.89 37.51
CA SER A 205 -7.60 -6.44 37.29
C SER A 205 -8.25 -6.00 35.97
N GLY A 206 -8.60 -6.94 35.09
CA GLY A 206 -9.15 -6.65 33.76
C GLY A 206 -8.08 -6.39 32.69
N GLU A 207 -6.81 -6.33 33.05
CA GLU A 207 -5.67 -6.15 32.14
C GLU A 207 -5.50 -7.30 31.14
N ALA A 208 -6.05 -8.48 31.44
CA ALA A 208 -5.99 -9.63 30.56
C ALA A 208 -6.73 -9.42 29.22
N GLY A 209 -7.66 -8.46 29.13
CA GLY A 209 -8.32 -8.10 27.89
C GLY A 209 -8.92 -9.28 27.13
N ARG A 210 -10.08 -9.79 27.57
CA ARG A 210 -10.98 -10.56 26.71
C ARG A 210 -12.41 -10.55 27.23
N SER A 211 -13.36 -10.25 26.36
CA SER A 211 -14.80 -10.43 26.57
C SER A 211 -15.29 -11.46 25.56
N SER A 212 -15.35 -12.72 25.95
CA SER A 212 -16.41 -13.66 25.55
C SER A 212 -16.25 -14.97 26.34
N SER A 213 -17.21 -15.15 27.24
CA SER A 213 -17.62 -16.32 28.02
C SER A 213 -16.63 -17.11 28.92
N SER A 214 -16.78 -16.92 30.24
CA SER A 214 -16.99 -18.07 31.15
C SER A 214 -17.95 -17.67 32.28
N ALA A 215 -19.04 -18.40 32.41
CA ALA A 215 -19.96 -18.29 33.53
C ALA A 215 -19.42 -19.09 34.71
N ASN A 216 -19.46 -18.56 35.95
CA ASN A 216 -20.41 -19.03 36.98
C ASN A 216 -20.21 -18.36 38.38
N SER A 217 -21.34 -17.94 38.96
CA SER A 217 -21.75 -17.88 40.37
C SER A 217 -20.84 -17.34 41.50
N GLY A 218 -21.38 -16.36 42.25
CA GLY A 218 -21.46 -16.48 43.72
C GLY A 218 -20.97 -15.31 44.58
N SER A 219 -21.94 -14.53 45.09
CA SER A 219 -21.98 -14.01 46.48
C SER A 219 -20.96 -12.95 46.98
N ALA A 220 -21.46 -11.72 47.09
CA ALA A 220 -21.48 -10.85 48.28
C ALA A 220 -20.18 -10.37 48.99
N THR A 221 -20.12 -9.03 49.10
CA THR A 221 -19.58 -8.17 50.18
C THR A 221 -18.07 -8.03 50.37
N GLY A 222 -17.59 -6.78 50.41
CA GLY A 222 -16.33 -6.43 51.06
C GLY A 222 -15.72 -5.09 50.62
N ASN A 223 -15.90 -4.06 51.44
CA ASN A 223 -15.29 -2.73 51.35
C ASN A 223 -13.75 -2.82 51.55
N GLY A 224 -12.94 -2.02 50.83
CA GLY A 224 -11.48 -1.95 51.07
C GLY A 224 -10.76 -0.92 50.21
N SER A 225 -10.49 0.25 50.79
CA SER A 225 -9.72 1.38 50.25
C SER A 225 -8.21 1.06 50.15
N GLY A 226 -7.52 1.51 49.09
CA GLY A 226 -6.05 1.46 49.00
C GLY A 226 -5.51 2.03 47.68
N THR A 227 -4.85 3.18 47.79
CA THR A 227 -4.28 4.05 46.74
C THR A 227 -3.06 3.48 46.03
N GLY A 228 -2.92 3.75 44.72
CA GLY A 228 -1.69 3.56 43.95
C GLY A 228 -1.91 3.89 42.46
N GLU A 229 -1.63 5.12 42.07
CA GLU A 229 -1.71 5.64 40.70
C GLU A 229 -0.64 5.02 39.80
N ASN A 230 -1.03 4.60 38.59
CA ASN A 230 -0.27 4.74 37.34
C ASN A 230 -1.27 4.56 36.19
N GLY A 231 -1.58 5.68 35.52
CA GLY A 231 -2.68 5.82 34.58
C GLY A 231 -2.45 5.09 33.26
N ASN A 232 -3.44 4.30 32.86
CA ASN A 232 -3.68 3.92 31.48
C ASN A 232 -5.08 4.43 31.13
N GLY A 233 -5.17 5.27 30.10
CA GLY A 233 -6.36 6.05 29.77
C GLY A 233 -7.53 5.16 29.36
N GLU A 234 -8.53 5.05 30.23
CA GLU A 234 -9.89 4.71 29.84
C GLU A 234 -10.43 5.83 28.93
N ASN A 235 -11.03 5.45 27.80
CA ASN A 235 -11.89 6.32 26.98
C ASN A 235 -13.16 6.67 27.78
N GLY A 236 -13.00 7.52 28.78
CA GLY A 236 -14.04 8.43 29.23
C GLY A 236 -13.98 9.66 28.32
N ASN A 237 -15.13 10.12 27.86
CA ASN A 237 -15.27 11.42 27.22
C ASN A 237 -14.83 12.48 28.26
N GLY A 238 -13.55 12.86 28.23
CA GLY A 238 -12.91 13.79 29.16
C GLY A 238 -13.33 15.22 28.84
N ASP A 239 -14.55 15.55 29.24
CA ASP A 239 -15.12 16.89 29.13
C ASP A 239 -14.53 17.81 30.22
N GLU A 240 -13.28 18.24 30.05
CA GLU A 240 -12.67 19.32 30.84
C GLU A 240 -12.21 20.51 29.97
N SER A 241 -12.70 20.66 28.74
CA SER A 241 -12.40 21.89 27.99
C SER A 241 -13.21 23.06 28.54
N GLN A 242 -12.50 24.08 29.02
CA GLN A 242 -13.06 25.29 29.60
C GLN A 242 -13.94 26.03 28.58
N GLN A 243 -15.18 26.36 28.96
CA GLN A 243 -16.01 27.29 28.18
C GLN A 243 -15.74 28.72 28.64
N VAL A 244 -15.48 29.61 27.69
CA VAL A 244 -15.21 31.04 27.93
C VAL A 244 -16.18 31.92 27.15
N THR A 245 -16.23 33.21 27.49
CA THR A 245 -17.09 34.19 26.81
C THR A 245 -16.31 35.42 26.39
N TYR A 246 -16.57 35.93 25.19
CA TYR A 246 -16.04 37.20 24.69
C TYR A 246 -17.12 37.92 23.87
N GLY A 247 -17.42 39.16 24.25
CA GLY A 247 -18.60 39.86 23.74
C GLY A 247 -19.88 39.13 24.16
N ASP A 248 -20.78 38.91 23.20
CA ASP A 248 -22.04 38.19 23.41
C ASP A 248 -21.95 36.68 23.12
N TYR A 249 -20.74 36.17 22.83
CA TYR A 249 -20.54 34.80 22.36
C TYR A 249 -19.71 33.95 23.33
N SER A 250 -19.98 32.66 23.30
CA SER A 250 -19.30 31.60 24.05
C SER A 250 -18.35 30.81 23.15
N TYR A 251 -17.28 30.25 23.74
CA TYR A 251 -16.30 29.45 23.02
C TYR A 251 -15.83 28.28 23.88
N LYS A 252 -15.76 27.09 23.28
CA LYS A 252 -15.15 25.87 23.83
C LYS A 252 -14.44 25.14 22.70
N ILE A 253 -13.22 24.67 22.95
CA ILE A 253 -12.35 24.04 21.95
C ILE A 253 -12.09 22.60 22.37
N THR A 254 -12.35 21.67 21.46
CA THR A 254 -12.12 20.24 21.68
C THR A 254 -11.31 19.66 20.52
N PRO A 255 -10.14 19.04 20.77
CA PRO A 255 -9.42 18.30 19.72
C PRO A 255 -10.31 17.18 19.18
N MET A 256 -10.39 17.04 17.86
CA MET A 256 -11.26 16.04 17.23
C MET A 256 -10.66 14.64 17.27
N LEU A 257 -9.34 14.54 17.45
CA LEU A 257 -8.63 13.28 17.61
C LEU A 257 -7.49 13.46 18.63
N PRO A 258 -7.77 13.44 19.95
CA PRO A 258 -6.71 13.48 20.95
C PRO A 258 -5.75 12.28 20.78
N PRO A 259 -4.43 12.45 21.03
CA PRO A 259 -3.75 13.67 21.49
C PRO A 259 -3.26 14.58 20.34
N PHE A 260 -3.74 14.41 19.11
CA PHE A 260 -3.24 15.14 17.94
C PHE A 260 -3.70 16.60 17.91
N ASN A 261 -2.84 17.46 17.37
CA ASN A 261 -3.00 18.91 17.32
C ASN A 261 -3.53 19.47 15.99
N GLU A 262 -4.05 18.63 15.09
CA GLU A 262 -4.34 19.06 13.71
C GLU A 262 -5.77 19.62 13.53
N TYR A 263 -6.80 18.97 14.07
CA TYR A 263 -8.20 19.36 13.88
C TYR A 263 -8.98 19.49 15.20
N PHE A 264 -9.83 20.50 15.27
CA PHE A 264 -10.59 20.89 16.46
C PHE A 264 -12.05 21.15 16.13
N TYR A 265 -12.93 20.89 17.09
CA TYR A 265 -14.29 21.38 17.09
C TYR A 265 -14.38 22.59 18.02
N ILE A 266 -14.73 23.75 17.46
CA ILE A 266 -14.98 24.98 18.20
C ILE A 266 -16.48 25.12 18.40
N GLN A 267 -16.95 24.82 19.61
CA GLN A 267 -18.32 25.05 20.03
C GLN A 267 -18.49 26.53 20.35
N THR A 268 -19.36 27.22 19.62
CA THR A 268 -19.59 28.65 19.79
C THR A 268 -20.92 29.05 19.18
N ASP A 269 -21.60 30.04 19.75
CA ASP A 269 -22.77 30.70 19.17
C ASP A 269 -22.43 31.91 18.29
N ASN A 270 -21.13 32.21 18.10
CA ASN A 270 -20.69 33.25 17.15
C ASN A 270 -21.01 32.83 15.70
N PRO A 271 -21.86 33.59 14.96
CA PRO A 271 -22.25 33.24 13.59
C PRO A 271 -21.19 33.60 12.54
N ASP A 272 -20.14 34.34 12.90
CA ASP A 272 -19.10 34.77 11.97
C ASP A 272 -17.78 33.98 12.19
N PRO A 273 -17.47 32.98 11.33
CA PRO A 273 -16.26 32.18 11.45
C PRO A 273 -14.96 32.98 11.24
N ASP A 274 -15.05 34.17 10.63
CA ASP A 274 -13.90 35.03 10.31
C ASP A 274 -13.60 36.04 11.41
N SER A 275 -14.43 36.13 12.45
CA SER A 275 -14.32 37.13 13.51
C SER A 275 -13.43 36.72 14.68
N PHE A 276 -12.95 35.48 14.72
CA PHE A 276 -12.15 34.96 15.82
C PHE A 276 -11.07 33.95 15.39
N SER A 277 -10.05 33.80 16.22
CA SER A 277 -9.11 32.68 16.22
C SER A 277 -8.49 32.54 17.62
N PHE A 278 -7.67 31.52 17.83
CA PHE A 278 -6.94 31.32 19.07
C PHE A 278 -5.44 31.27 18.77
N ILE A 279 -4.64 31.95 19.58
CA ILE A 279 -3.19 31.98 19.48
C ILE A 279 -2.57 31.16 20.61
N ASP A 280 -1.57 30.38 20.25
CA ASP A 280 -0.73 29.62 21.15
C ASP A 280 0.67 30.24 21.12
N SER A 281 0.91 31.27 21.92
CA SER A 281 2.20 31.98 21.91
C SER A 281 3.32 31.18 22.60
N SER A 282 2.98 30.11 23.32
CA SER A 282 3.91 29.32 24.13
C SER A 282 4.30 27.98 23.53
N THR A 283 3.72 27.60 22.39
CA THR A 283 4.00 26.33 21.73
C THR A 283 5.48 26.03 21.57
N LYS A 284 5.85 24.79 21.81
CA LYS A 284 7.20 24.27 21.52
C LYS A 284 7.47 24.06 20.03
N TYR A 285 6.44 24.08 19.17
CA TYR A 285 6.57 23.74 17.75
C TYR A 285 6.95 24.93 16.83
N SER A 286 6.89 26.17 17.32
CA SER A 286 7.15 27.36 16.50
C SER A 286 7.61 28.54 17.35
N GLU A 287 8.74 29.15 16.99
CA GLU A 287 9.21 30.40 17.60
C GLU A 287 8.26 31.58 17.36
N ASN A 288 7.41 31.51 16.32
CA ASN A 288 6.42 32.53 15.99
C ASN A 288 5.04 32.28 16.63
N GLY A 289 4.95 31.29 17.52
CA GLY A 289 3.68 30.81 18.07
C GLY A 289 2.90 29.90 17.11
N GLY A 290 1.84 29.32 17.65
CA GLY A 290 0.86 28.48 16.98
C GLY A 290 -0.52 29.13 16.97
N SER A 291 -1.48 28.50 16.32
CA SER A 291 -2.87 29.00 16.29
C SER A 291 -3.90 27.93 15.99
N ILE A 292 -5.14 28.20 16.38
CA ILE A 292 -6.32 27.43 15.97
C ILE A 292 -7.31 28.39 15.28
N SER A 293 -7.69 28.08 14.04
CA SER A 293 -8.61 28.89 13.23
C SER A 293 -9.61 28.02 12.48
N VAL A 294 -10.82 28.53 12.26
CA VAL A 294 -11.84 27.83 11.45
C VAL A 294 -11.25 27.46 10.09
N THR A 295 -11.36 26.19 9.70
CA THR A 295 -10.80 25.72 8.43
C THR A 295 -11.62 26.24 7.27
N TYR A 296 -10.96 26.59 6.17
CA TYR A 296 -11.61 26.94 4.90
C TYR A 296 -12.02 25.71 4.09
N THR A 297 -11.57 24.52 4.49
CA THR A 297 -11.86 23.30 3.75
C THR A 297 -13.29 22.85 3.97
N ILE A 298 -14.03 22.63 2.88
CA ILE A 298 -15.33 21.96 2.89
C ILE A 298 -15.12 20.46 2.68
N PHE A 299 -15.72 19.66 3.55
CA PHE A 299 -15.65 18.20 3.52
C PHE A 299 -17.01 17.59 3.10
N SER A 300 -16.99 16.55 2.28
CA SER A 300 -18.22 15.98 1.70
C SER A 300 -18.95 14.95 2.57
N ASP A 301 -18.33 14.57 3.68
CA ASP A 301 -18.84 13.70 4.76
C ASP A 301 -19.21 14.50 6.04
N VAL A 302 -19.28 15.82 5.95
CA VAL A 302 -19.70 16.70 7.06
C VAL A 302 -21.12 17.22 6.82
N GLN A 303 -21.93 17.19 7.87
CA GLN A 303 -23.25 17.81 7.87
C GLN A 303 -23.15 19.27 8.31
N TYR A 304 -23.20 20.18 7.35
CA TYR A 304 -23.24 21.62 7.60
C TYR A 304 -24.66 22.13 7.86
N GLU A 305 -24.82 23.03 8.82
CA GLU A 305 -26.01 23.88 8.97
C GLU A 305 -26.02 24.97 7.89
N ASP A 306 -24.83 25.50 7.57
CA ASP A 306 -24.61 26.45 6.50
C ASP A 306 -23.20 26.28 5.91
N VAL A 307 -23.14 25.84 4.65
CA VAL A 307 -21.89 25.60 3.92
C VAL A 307 -21.14 26.90 3.62
N ALA A 308 -21.83 28.03 3.42
CA ALA A 308 -21.19 29.30 3.06
C ALA A 308 -20.37 29.88 4.23
N THR A 309 -20.90 29.74 5.45
CA THR A 309 -20.22 30.10 6.70
C THR A 309 -19.45 28.93 7.32
N ARG A 310 -19.49 27.74 6.71
CA ARG A 310 -18.82 26.51 7.20
C ARG A 310 -19.32 26.07 8.57
N ARG A 311 -20.53 26.48 8.91
CA ARG A 311 -21.18 26.21 10.19
C ARG A 311 -21.61 24.74 10.26
N VAL A 312 -21.14 24.03 11.27
CA VAL A 312 -21.68 22.72 11.67
C VAL A 312 -22.58 22.90 12.88
N LYS A 313 -23.28 21.84 13.28
CA LYS A 313 -24.15 21.87 14.47
C LYS A 313 -23.37 22.44 15.66
N GLY A 314 -23.83 23.56 16.20
CA GLY A 314 -23.27 24.17 17.42
C GLY A 314 -21.88 24.82 17.29
N GLY A 315 -21.27 24.91 16.10
CA GLY A 315 -19.90 25.40 16.01
C GLY A 315 -19.24 25.32 14.64
N TYR A 316 -17.93 25.20 14.64
CA TYR A 316 -17.09 25.11 13.44
C TYR A 316 -16.00 24.05 13.58
N ILE A 317 -15.59 23.48 12.45
CA ILE A 317 -14.35 22.69 12.36
C ILE A 317 -13.19 23.69 12.20
N ALA A 318 -12.13 23.48 12.96
CA ALA A 318 -10.93 24.31 12.95
C ALA A 318 -9.68 23.48 12.72
N TYR A 319 -8.65 24.13 12.21
CA TYR A 319 -7.32 23.57 11.98
C TYR A 319 -6.31 24.20 12.93
N GLY A 320 -5.45 23.38 13.52
CA GLY A 320 -4.32 23.80 14.34
C GLY A 320 -3.05 23.94 13.52
N SER A 321 -2.37 25.06 13.67
CA SER A 321 -1.05 25.31 13.08
C SER A 321 -0.03 25.44 14.21
N ASN A 322 0.91 24.49 14.28
CA ASN A 322 2.01 24.46 15.26
C ASN A 322 1.58 24.63 16.72
N THR A 323 0.39 24.21 17.13
CA THR A 323 -0.06 24.32 18.54
C THR A 323 0.28 23.05 19.32
N ASP A 324 0.67 23.17 20.58
CA ASP A 324 0.81 22.04 21.51
C ASP A 324 -0.30 22.05 22.58
N GLY A 325 -1.37 22.82 22.37
CA GLY A 325 -2.49 22.92 23.28
C GLY A 325 -2.21 23.89 24.42
N GLY A 326 -2.46 23.47 25.67
CA GLY A 326 -2.23 24.31 26.83
C GLY A 326 -3.10 25.56 26.87
N GLU A 327 -2.51 26.71 27.23
CA GLU A 327 -3.21 27.99 27.35
C GLU A 327 -3.23 28.75 26.02
N LEU A 328 -4.43 28.92 25.46
CA LEU A 328 -4.67 29.64 24.23
C LEU A 328 -5.30 31.00 24.50
N THR A 329 -4.90 32.02 23.77
CA THR A 329 -5.47 33.37 23.85
C THR A 329 -6.44 33.62 22.71
N LEU A 330 -7.68 34.03 23.01
CA LEU A 330 -8.66 34.40 21.99
C LEU A 330 -8.23 35.71 21.32
N ARG A 331 -8.36 35.75 20.01
CA ARG A 331 -8.08 36.89 19.16
C ARG A 331 -9.34 37.28 18.39
N ALA A 332 -9.78 38.53 18.55
CA ALA A 332 -10.83 39.11 17.74
C ALA A 332 -10.26 39.53 16.39
N ARG A 333 -10.97 39.27 15.30
CA ARG A 333 -10.48 39.47 13.93
C ARG A 333 -11.45 40.31 13.12
N THR A 334 -10.91 41.15 12.26
CA THR A 334 -11.67 41.90 11.25
C THR A 334 -11.07 41.65 9.88
N VAL A 335 -11.89 41.23 8.92
CA VAL A 335 -11.43 41.05 7.53
C VAL A 335 -11.12 42.42 6.92
N THR A 336 -9.87 42.66 6.56
CA THR A 336 -9.43 43.93 5.96
C THR A 336 -9.46 43.89 4.44
N SER A 337 -9.27 42.71 3.85
CA SER A 337 -9.40 42.48 2.42
C SER A 337 -9.64 41.01 2.10
N THR A 338 -10.28 40.75 0.97
CA THR A 338 -10.46 39.42 0.39
C THR A 338 -9.88 39.43 -1.01
N SER A 339 -9.13 38.39 -1.34
CA SER A 339 -8.50 38.18 -2.64
C SER A 339 -8.78 36.77 -3.12
N THR A 340 -8.76 36.56 -4.43
CA THR A 340 -8.96 35.25 -5.03
C THR A 340 -7.63 34.76 -5.60
N GLY A 341 -7.17 33.60 -5.12
CA GLY A 341 -6.02 32.89 -5.67
C GLY A 341 -6.46 31.77 -6.61
N TYR A 342 -5.59 31.38 -7.54
CA TYR A 342 -5.80 30.22 -8.42
C TYR A 342 -4.66 29.24 -8.18
N ASN A 343 -4.98 28.04 -7.73
CA ASN A 343 -4.02 26.98 -7.56
C ASN A 343 -3.74 26.34 -8.92
N ILE A 344 -2.55 26.59 -9.46
CA ILE A 344 -2.15 26.09 -10.79
C ILE A 344 -2.08 24.55 -10.81
N SER A 345 -1.76 23.92 -9.67
CA SER A 345 -1.64 22.46 -9.57
C SER A 345 -2.99 21.75 -9.50
N THR A 346 -3.98 22.32 -8.81
CA THR A 346 -5.33 21.72 -8.68
C THR A 346 -6.33 22.29 -9.67
N GLY A 347 -6.04 23.44 -10.27
CA GLY A 347 -6.97 24.20 -11.11
C GLY A 347 -8.10 24.89 -10.33
N GLU A 348 -8.02 24.90 -9.00
CA GLU A 348 -9.06 25.44 -8.13
C GLU A 348 -8.82 26.93 -7.83
N THR A 349 -9.91 27.70 -7.80
CA THR A 349 -9.89 29.06 -7.24
C THR A 349 -10.14 28.97 -5.74
N TYR A 350 -9.38 29.72 -4.94
CA TYR A 350 -9.57 29.79 -3.50
C TYR A 350 -9.62 31.26 -3.06
N GLU A 351 -10.34 31.52 -1.98
CA GLU A 351 -10.36 32.83 -1.36
C GLU A 351 -9.26 32.92 -0.29
N SER A 352 -8.56 34.05 -0.25
CA SER A 352 -7.59 34.41 0.77
C SER A 352 -8.02 35.72 1.40
N LYS A 353 -8.12 35.73 2.73
CA LYS A 353 -8.52 36.89 3.52
C LYS A 353 -7.33 37.40 4.33
N ASN A 354 -7.18 38.72 4.35
CA ASN A 354 -6.29 39.39 5.28
C ASN A 354 -7.12 39.87 6.47
N TYR A 355 -6.48 39.86 7.64
CA TYR A 355 -7.13 40.18 8.89
C TYR A 355 -6.35 41.27 9.62
N GLU A 356 -7.08 42.15 10.28
CA GLU A 356 -6.59 42.93 11.41
C GLU A 356 -7.02 42.19 12.66
N ASP A 357 -6.03 41.87 13.50
CA ASP A 357 -6.22 41.00 14.64
C ASP A 357 -5.95 41.76 15.94
N VAL A 358 -6.82 41.58 16.93
CA VAL A 358 -6.71 42.15 18.27
C VAL A 358 -6.73 41.02 19.29
N GLU A 359 -5.61 40.81 19.98
CA GLU A 359 -5.55 39.89 21.11
C GLU A 359 -6.44 40.40 22.25
N THR A 360 -7.12 39.46 22.90
CA THR A 360 -8.02 39.74 24.00
C THR A 360 -7.45 39.20 25.30
N ASP A 361 -7.97 39.65 26.45
CA ASP A 361 -7.59 39.09 27.75
C ASP A 361 -8.25 37.72 28.03
N VAL A 362 -9.01 37.17 27.08
CA VAL A 362 -9.74 35.90 27.24
C VAL A 362 -8.83 34.73 26.88
N LYS A 363 -8.64 33.85 27.86
CA LYS A 363 -7.79 32.66 27.77
C LYS A 363 -8.62 31.39 27.92
N ILE A 364 -8.32 30.39 27.11
CA ILE A 364 -8.92 29.07 27.17
C ILE A 364 -7.83 28.02 27.30
N THR A 365 -7.94 27.14 28.29
CA THR A 365 -7.01 26.02 28.45
C THR A 365 -7.59 24.76 27.84
N ILE A 366 -6.80 24.08 27.01
CA ILE A 366 -7.07 22.74 26.51
C ILE A 366 -5.93 21.79 26.94
N ALA A 367 -6.14 20.49 26.79
CA ALA A 367 -5.11 19.50 27.09
C ALA A 367 -3.83 19.75 26.25
N ASP A 368 -2.69 19.29 26.76
CA ASP A 368 -1.45 19.26 25.99
C ASP A 368 -1.60 18.27 24.82
N LEU A 369 -1.11 18.67 23.65
CA LEU A 369 -1.25 17.96 22.38
C LEU A 369 0.12 17.73 21.75
N VAL A 370 0.14 16.79 20.81
CA VAL A 370 1.34 16.44 20.06
C VAL A 370 1.09 16.49 18.57
N ASP A 371 2.13 16.83 17.80
CA ASP A 371 2.12 16.57 16.37
C ASP A 371 2.32 15.07 16.09
N ASP A 372 2.10 14.68 14.83
CA ASP A 372 2.18 13.29 14.39
C ASP A 372 3.59 12.67 14.56
N THR A 373 4.64 13.48 14.65
CA THR A 373 6.03 13.03 14.75
C THR A 373 6.42 12.79 16.20
N ASP A 374 5.99 13.67 17.10
CA ASP A 374 6.12 13.50 18.55
C ASP A 374 5.31 12.30 19.03
N TYR A 375 4.10 12.11 18.50
CA TYR A 375 3.31 10.92 18.81
C TYR A 375 4.06 9.64 18.47
N LEU A 376 4.67 9.53 17.27
CA LEU A 376 5.44 8.36 16.88
C LEU A 376 6.63 8.12 17.82
N ILE A 377 7.37 9.18 18.15
CA ILE A 377 8.53 9.10 19.05
C ILE A 377 8.09 8.68 20.47
N GLN A 378 7.03 9.27 21.01
CA GLN A 378 6.55 8.99 22.36
C GLN A 378 5.92 7.60 22.46
N THR A 379 5.21 7.16 21.42
CA THR A 379 4.49 5.88 21.41
C THR A 379 5.41 4.70 21.12
N TYR A 380 6.34 4.86 20.19
CA TYR A 380 7.14 3.74 19.66
C TYR A 380 8.65 3.88 19.89
N GLY A 381 9.13 5.05 20.31
CA GLY A 381 10.56 5.31 20.54
C GLY A 381 11.10 4.88 21.91
N GLY A 382 10.34 4.09 22.68
CA GLY A 382 10.68 3.65 24.05
C GLY A 382 12.00 2.88 24.19
N ASP A 383 12.46 2.74 25.44
CA ASP A 383 13.63 2.06 26.09
C ASP A 383 14.97 1.83 25.34
N ALA A 384 14.99 1.78 24.01
CA ALA A 384 16.20 1.74 23.22
C ALA A 384 17.05 2.98 23.53
N THR A 385 18.29 2.75 23.95
CA THR A 385 19.21 3.83 24.34
C THR A 385 20.00 4.37 23.16
N ASP A 386 20.18 3.58 22.10
CA ASP A 386 20.91 3.98 20.90
C ASP A 386 19.98 4.51 19.79
N TYR A 387 20.55 5.37 18.95
CA TYR A 387 19.85 6.06 17.87
C TYR A 387 19.16 5.10 16.89
N PHE A 388 19.85 4.05 16.45
CA PHE A 388 19.30 3.14 15.43
C PHE A 388 18.27 2.16 16.01
N GLY A 389 18.41 1.78 17.28
CA GLY A 389 17.38 1.05 18.03
C GLY A 389 16.06 1.83 18.06
N LYS A 390 16.12 3.12 18.40
CA LYS A 390 14.93 4.01 18.39
C LYS A 390 14.32 4.14 16.99
N MET A 391 15.14 4.40 15.97
CA MET A 391 14.67 4.50 14.59
C MET A 391 13.96 3.22 14.13
N SER A 392 14.47 2.05 14.51
CA SER A 392 13.89 0.75 14.14
C SER A 392 12.54 0.49 14.83
N ALA A 393 12.43 0.82 16.12
CA ALA A 393 11.19 0.69 16.88
C ALA A 393 10.10 1.64 16.33
N ILE A 394 10.47 2.91 16.08
CA ILE A 394 9.56 3.91 15.52
C ILE A 394 9.10 3.51 14.12
N GLN A 395 10.00 3.05 13.24
CA GLN A 395 9.61 2.57 11.91
C GLN A 395 8.60 1.44 12.00
N SER A 396 8.83 0.46 12.87
CA SER A 396 7.96 -0.71 13.02
C SER A 396 6.56 -0.31 13.51
N GLY A 397 6.49 0.57 14.50
CA GLY A 397 5.22 1.11 15.00
C GLY A 397 4.52 2.03 13.99
N PHE A 398 5.27 2.86 13.28
CA PHE A 398 4.71 3.68 12.21
C PHE A 398 4.16 2.80 11.08
N TYR A 399 4.88 1.75 10.67
CA TYR A 399 4.45 0.80 9.66
C TYR A 399 3.12 0.11 10.00
N SER A 400 2.89 -0.25 11.27
CA SER A 400 1.65 -0.96 11.67
C SER A 400 0.39 -0.10 11.58
N ILE A 401 0.53 1.23 11.67
CA ILE A 401 -0.59 2.18 11.60
C ILE A 401 -0.64 2.96 10.28
N CYS A 402 0.40 2.90 9.44
CA CYS A 402 0.46 3.71 8.23
C CYS A 402 -0.42 3.14 7.12
N LEU A 403 -1.34 3.96 6.62
CA LEU A 403 -2.16 3.67 5.44
C LEU A 403 -1.51 4.28 4.20
N TYR A 404 -1.66 3.63 3.04
CA TYR A 404 -1.11 4.16 1.79
C TYR A 404 -1.92 5.36 1.31
N THR A 405 -3.25 5.28 1.39
CA THR A 405 -4.17 6.27 0.85
C THR A 405 -5.29 6.65 1.82
N GLY A 406 -5.79 7.88 1.68
CA GLY A 406 -7.06 8.31 2.27
C GLY A 406 -8.23 8.08 1.31
N ALA A 407 -9.44 8.41 1.76
CA ALA A 407 -10.65 8.45 0.94
C ALA A 407 -10.97 9.88 0.45
N SER A 408 -11.56 9.99 -0.74
CA SER A 408 -12.07 11.25 -1.28
C SER A 408 -13.26 11.00 -2.20
N ILE A 409 -14.06 12.02 -2.48
CA ILE A 409 -15.06 11.93 -3.54
C ILE A 409 -14.36 12.01 -4.88
N ARG A 410 -14.60 11.00 -5.70
CA ARG A 410 -14.08 10.85 -7.03
C ARG A 410 -14.57 11.99 -7.92
N GLY A 411 -13.60 12.66 -8.55
CA GLY A 411 -13.86 13.75 -9.46
C GLY A 411 -14.45 13.31 -10.80
N ASN A 412 -14.86 14.29 -11.59
CA ASN A 412 -15.27 14.10 -12.98
C ASN A 412 -14.07 13.64 -13.83
N LEU A 413 -14.27 12.60 -14.63
CA LEU A 413 -13.26 12.16 -15.58
C LEU A 413 -13.21 13.15 -16.76
N VAL A 414 -12.03 13.67 -17.05
CA VAL A 414 -11.79 14.64 -18.13
C VAL A 414 -10.67 14.10 -19.02
N LYS A 415 -10.93 14.02 -20.33
CA LYS A 415 -9.90 13.72 -21.32
C LYS A 415 -9.14 15.01 -21.65
N SER A 416 -7.82 14.96 -21.63
CA SER A 416 -6.99 16.10 -22.00
C SER A 416 -7.18 16.47 -23.47
N THR A 417 -7.39 17.76 -23.76
CA THR A 417 -7.42 18.27 -25.14
C THR A 417 -6.01 18.54 -25.67
N THR A 418 -5.04 18.77 -24.78
CA THR A 418 -3.64 18.99 -25.14
C THR A 418 -2.90 17.69 -25.37
N TYR A 419 -3.20 16.65 -24.59
CA TYR A 419 -2.57 15.33 -24.63
C TYR A 419 -3.64 14.24 -24.78
N PRO A 420 -4.31 14.15 -25.95
CA PRO A 420 -5.52 13.34 -26.11
C PRO A 420 -5.27 11.84 -26.25
N TYR A 421 -4.02 11.39 -26.36
CA TYR A 421 -3.66 9.99 -26.54
C TYR A 421 -2.98 9.39 -25.30
N TYR A 422 -3.07 8.06 -25.17
CA TYR A 422 -2.18 7.32 -24.29
C TYR A 422 -0.73 7.46 -24.77
N GLY A 423 0.21 7.44 -23.83
CA GLY A 423 1.63 7.50 -24.12
C GLY A 423 2.44 6.60 -23.19
N LEU A 424 3.75 6.64 -23.35
CA LEU A 424 4.70 5.95 -22.49
C LEU A 424 5.55 6.98 -21.76
N SER A 425 5.98 6.63 -20.56
CA SER A 425 7.03 7.34 -19.85
C SER A 425 7.99 6.34 -19.22
N ASN A 426 9.24 6.75 -19.00
CA ASN A 426 10.06 6.08 -17.99
C ASN A 426 9.52 6.40 -16.58
N SER A 427 10.13 5.78 -15.58
CA SER A 427 9.82 6.03 -14.19
C SER A 427 10.63 7.16 -13.58
N PRO A 428 10.04 8.00 -12.70
CA PRO A 428 10.81 8.89 -11.83
C PRO A 428 11.53 8.13 -10.69
N HIS A 429 11.16 6.88 -10.45
CA HIS A 429 11.74 5.99 -9.45
C HIS A 429 12.74 5.04 -10.13
N VAL A 430 13.99 5.07 -9.68
CA VAL A 430 15.13 4.29 -10.22
C VAL A 430 14.95 2.76 -10.19
N ASP A 431 14.05 2.26 -9.35
CA ASP A 431 13.74 0.83 -9.17
C ASP A 431 12.47 0.40 -9.90
N GLN A 432 11.93 1.26 -10.77
CA GLN A 432 10.78 1.01 -11.63
C GLN A 432 11.15 1.43 -13.06
N ASN A 433 10.45 0.91 -14.08
CA ASN A 433 10.90 1.03 -15.47
C ASN A 433 10.04 1.98 -16.29
N PHE A 434 8.85 1.55 -16.70
CA PHE A 434 8.02 2.31 -17.63
C PHE A 434 6.54 2.28 -17.25
N TYR A 435 5.83 3.33 -17.61
CA TYR A 435 4.39 3.46 -17.40
C TYR A 435 3.64 3.76 -18.71
N ILE A 436 2.41 3.24 -18.78
CA ILE A 436 1.42 3.73 -19.72
C ILE A 436 0.72 4.93 -19.09
N GLN A 437 0.82 6.08 -19.75
CA GLN A 437 0.28 7.35 -19.28
C GLN A 437 -1.11 7.59 -19.86
N SER A 438 -2.10 7.79 -18.97
CA SER A 438 -3.49 8.05 -19.37
C SER A 438 -3.67 9.47 -19.93
N PRO A 439 -4.50 9.66 -20.97
CA PRO A 439 -4.97 10.99 -21.38
C PRO A 439 -6.12 11.50 -20.49
N TYR A 440 -6.66 10.64 -19.62
CA TYR A 440 -7.72 11.00 -18.68
C TYR A 440 -7.16 11.40 -17.33
N SER A 441 -7.69 12.49 -16.78
CA SER A 441 -7.46 12.91 -15.40
C SER A 441 -8.81 13.16 -14.70
N ARG A 442 -8.77 13.28 -13.37
CA ARG A 442 -9.94 13.62 -12.56
C ARG A 442 -9.91 15.11 -12.20
N LYS A 443 -11.05 15.79 -12.28
CA LYS A 443 -11.24 17.17 -11.80
C LYS A 443 -12.36 17.25 -10.78
N ASP A 444 -12.37 18.28 -9.94
CA ASP A 444 -13.45 18.55 -8.98
C ASP A 444 -13.66 17.42 -7.93
N GLY A 445 -12.62 16.65 -7.64
CA GLY A 445 -12.65 15.68 -6.55
C GLY A 445 -12.79 16.39 -5.21
N LYS A 446 -13.58 15.83 -4.28
CA LYS A 446 -13.88 16.50 -3.01
C LYS A 446 -13.24 15.78 -1.83
N LYS A 447 -12.86 16.57 -0.82
CA LYS A 447 -12.21 16.09 0.39
C LYS A 447 -13.22 15.44 1.34
N LEU A 448 -12.75 14.47 2.11
CA LEU A 448 -13.50 13.84 3.22
C LEU A 448 -12.73 14.10 4.52
N LEU A 449 -13.44 14.54 5.56
CA LEU A 449 -12.89 14.86 6.87
C LEU A 449 -12.22 13.64 7.48
N VAL A 450 -12.79 12.44 7.32
CA VAL A 450 -12.18 11.18 7.81
C VAL A 450 -10.72 11.02 7.37
N SER A 451 -10.39 11.43 6.14
CA SER A 451 -9.01 11.38 5.65
C SER A 451 -8.14 12.41 6.34
N TYR A 452 -8.65 13.62 6.54
CA TYR A 452 -7.90 14.69 7.16
C TYR A 452 -7.73 14.52 8.68
N LEU A 453 -8.60 13.75 9.33
CA LEU A 453 -8.41 13.37 10.72
C LEU A 453 -7.36 12.26 10.91
N TYR A 454 -7.04 11.47 9.88
CA TYR A 454 -6.03 10.41 9.99
C TYR A 454 -4.63 10.93 9.60
N PRO A 455 -3.68 11.06 10.54
CA PRO A 455 -2.38 11.68 10.28
C PRO A 455 -1.42 10.75 9.53
N TYR A 456 -1.60 9.42 9.62
CA TYR A 456 -0.64 8.44 9.11
C TYR A 456 -1.00 7.88 7.73
N ARG A 457 -1.08 8.77 6.72
CA ARG A 457 -1.28 8.40 5.31
C ARG A 457 -0.06 8.76 4.49
N TYR A 458 0.79 7.79 4.19
CA TYR A 458 2.06 8.04 3.52
C TYR A 458 2.37 7.00 2.45
N ASP A 459 2.75 7.50 1.27
CA ASP A 459 3.25 6.69 0.16
C ASP A 459 4.75 6.37 0.33
N SER A 460 5.37 5.81 -0.73
CA SER A 460 6.78 5.42 -0.73
C SER A 460 7.77 6.58 -0.71
N ILE A 461 7.32 7.84 -0.81
CA ILE A 461 8.16 9.03 -0.62
C ILE A 461 7.84 9.69 0.73
N GLY A 462 6.57 9.72 1.08
CA GLY A 462 6.07 10.28 2.31
C GLY A 462 6.57 9.53 3.54
N PHE A 463 6.58 8.20 3.52
CA PHE A 463 6.98 7.39 4.68
C PHE A 463 8.47 7.60 5.02
N PRO A 464 9.43 7.51 4.06
CA PRO A 464 10.82 7.86 4.34
C PRO A 464 10.99 9.33 4.78
N SER A 465 10.20 10.24 4.22
CA SER A 465 10.21 11.66 4.64
C SER A 465 9.76 11.83 6.10
N LYS A 466 8.79 11.04 6.57
CA LYS A 466 8.41 11.01 7.98
C LYS A 466 9.52 10.43 8.86
N MET A 467 10.20 9.37 8.42
CA MET A 467 11.37 8.84 9.13
C MET A 467 12.51 9.87 9.23
N ARG A 468 12.68 10.72 8.22
CA ARG A 468 13.60 11.87 8.28
C ARG A 468 13.20 12.87 9.37
N ALA A 469 11.93 13.27 9.42
CA ALA A 469 11.45 14.17 10.47
C ALA A 469 11.64 13.59 11.88
N VAL A 470 11.43 12.28 12.04
CA VAL A 470 11.73 11.56 13.29
C VAL A 470 13.22 11.65 13.63
N SER A 471 14.10 11.32 12.69
CA SER A 471 15.56 11.37 12.87
C SER A 471 16.04 12.77 13.28
N GLU A 472 15.61 13.81 12.56
CA GLU A 472 15.96 15.20 12.84
C GLU A 472 15.55 15.61 14.26
N ARG A 473 14.44 15.07 14.78
CA ARG A 473 13.94 15.38 16.12
C ARG A 473 14.64 14.59 17.23
N ILE A 474 15.01 13.32 17.00
CA ILE A 474 15.69 12.50 18.03
C ILE A 474 17.20 12.69 18.05
N GLN A 475 17.84 13.00 16.91
CA GLN A 475 19.29 13.12 16.77
C GLN A 475 19.66 14.14 15.66
N PRO A 476 19.69 15.45 15.97
CA PRO A 476 19.85 16.52 14.97
C PRO A 476 21.18 16.56 14.21
N ASP A 477 22.22 15.87 14.70
CA ASP A 477 23.55 15.77 14.08
C ASP A 477 23.71 14.50 13.22
N ALA A 478 22.71 13.62 13.16
CA ALA A 478 22.67 12.54 12.18
C ALA A 478 22.51 13.11 10.76
N THR A 479 23.21 12.53 9.79
CA THR A 479 23.06 12.91 8.38
C THR A 479 22.22 11.88 7.64
N TYR A 480 21.67 12.26 6.49
CA TYR A 480 20.90 11.36 5.65
C TYR A 480 21.12 11.62 4.16
N GLU A 481 20.88 10.59 3.35
CA GLU A 481 20.79 10.68 1.89
C GLU A 481 19.70 9.72 1.37
N TRP A 482 19.05 10.08 0.27
CA TRP A 482 18.11 9.17 -0.39
C TRP A 482 18.87 8.02 -1.06
N SER A 483 18.33 6.80 -0.98
CA SER A 483 18.94 5.66 -1.65
C SER A 483 18.99 5.87 -3.16
N LYS A 484 20.16 5.62 -3.75
CA LYS A 484 20.39 5.74 -5.19
C LYS A 484 19.76 4.60 -6.02
N THR A 485 19.23 3.57 -5.36
CA THR A 485 18.73 2.35 -6.01
C THR A 485 17.34 1.91 -5.52
N ASN A 486 16.76 2.59 -4.55
CA ASN A 486 15.42 2.27 -4.03
C ASN A 486 14.73 3.56 -3.58
N HIS A 487 13.67 3.96 -4.30
CA HIS A 487 12.98 5.22 -3.99
C HIS A 487 12.29 5.23 -2.61
N SER A 488 11.97 4.06 -2.04
CA SER A 488 11.27 3.96 -0.76
C SER A 488 12.21 3.89 0.44
N VAL A 489 13.50 4.24 0.28
CA VAL A 489 14.51 4.14 1.35
C VAL A 489 15.34 5.42 1.44
N ILE A 490 15.53 5.88 2.67
CA ILE A 490 16.49 6.91 3.05
C ILE A 490 17.56 6.28 3.96
N LEU A 491 18.82 6.61 3.71
CA LEU A 491 19.98 6.11 4.44
C LEU A 491 20.37 7.15 5.49
N PHE A 492 20.41 6.77 6.77
CA PHE A 492 20.88 7.63 7.86
C PHE A 492 22.26 7.19 8.33
N THR A 493 23.13 8.16 8.56
CA THR A 493 24.49 7.94 9.08
C THR A 493 24.67 8.65 10.42
N TYR A 494 25.10 7.90 11.42
CA TYR A 494 25.40 8.41 12.75
C TYR A 494 26.55 7.61 13.38
N ASN A 495 27.54 8.28 13.97
CA ASN A 495 28.73 7.66 14.56
C ASN A 495 29.47 6.65 13.65
N GLY A 496 29.46 6.88 12.33
CA GLY A 496 30.14 6.04 11.34
C GLY A 496 29.38 4.78 10.92
N GLU A 497 28.17 4.55 11.45
CA GLU A 497 27.26 3.49 11.02
C GLU A 497 26.17 4.08 10.13
N THR A 498 25.80 3.36 9.05
CA THR A 498 24.76 3.75 8.09
C THR A 498 23.68 2.68 8.01
N LYS A 499 22.40 3.06 8.13
CA LYS A 499 21.23 2.16 7.99
C LYS A 499 20.13 2.78 7.15
N GLY A 500 19.44 1.94 6.38
CA GLY A 500 18.29 2.32 5.57
C GLY A 500 16.98 2.19 6.34
N TYR A 501 16.13 3.21 6.21
CA TYR A 501 14.77 3.24 6.75
C TYR A 501 13.83 3.78 5.68
N GLY A 502 12.56 3.42 5.74
CA GLY A 502 11.57 3.77 4.74
C GLY A 502 10.53 2.67 4.58
N GLY A 503 9.85 2.68 3.43
CA GLY A 503 8.69 1.85 3.15
C GLY A 503 7.54 2.71 2.67
N GLN A 504 6.33 2.24 2.90
CA GLN A 504 5.08 2.90 2.55
C GLN A 504 3.96 2.37 3.45
N GLY A 505 2.83 3.06 3.51
CA GLY A 505 1.65 2.54 4.18
C GLY A 505 0.98 1.39 3.41
N HIS A 506 0.02 0.73 4.06
CA HIS A 506 -0.72 -0.41 3.51
C HIS A 506 -2.22 -0.19 3.53
N GLY A 507 -2.88 -0.47 2.40
CA GLY A 507 -4.32 -0.27 2.25
C GLY A 507 -4.75 1.18 2.49
N GLY A 508 -5.94 1.35 3.08
CA GLY A 508 -6.53 2.64 3.38
C GLY A 508 -7.76 2.93 2.54
N GLY A 509 -8.03 4.21 2.27
CA GLY A 509 -9.18 4.64 1.47
C GLY A 509 -8.91 4.66 -0.04
N GLN A 510 -9.95 4.93 -0.81
CA GLN A 510 -9.87 5.18 -2.24
C GLN A 510 -10.80 6.33 -2.65
N GLN A 511 -10.78 6.71 -3.93
CA GLN A 511 -11.77 7.65 -4.46
C GLN A 511 -13.14 6.95 -4.58
N ILE A 512 -14.17 7.45 -3.90
CA ILE A 512 -15.53 6.88 -3.87
C ILE A 512 -16.55 7.81 -4.55
N LEU A 513 -17.76 7.31 -4.82
CA LEU A 513 -18.86 8.17 -5.26
C LEU A 513 -19.53 8.87 -4.07
N GLN A 514 -20.20 10.01 -4.33
CA GLN A 514 -20.84 10.81 -3.28
C GLN A 514 -21.93 10.06 -2.50
N ASP A 515 -22.65 9.16 -3.16
CA ASP A 515 -23.70 8.32 -2.58
C ASP A 515 -23.14 7.12 -1.79
N MET A 516 -21.83 6.86 -1.86
CA MET A 516 -21.14 5.82 -1.11
C MET A 516 -20.61 6.30 0.25
N VAL A 517 -20.80 7.58 0.60
CA VAL A 517 -20.40 8.11 1.91
C VAL A 517 -21.25 7.48 3.00
N ASN A 518 -20.61 6.72 3.88
CA ASN A 518 -21.27 5.94 4.93
C ASN A 518 -21.14 6.59 6.33
N TYR A 519 -19.97 7.17 6.61
CA TYR A 519 -19.67 7.81 7.89
C TYR A 519 -19.85 9.31 7.78
N TRP A 520 -20.80 9.86 8.53
CA TRP A 520 -21.14 11.29 8.52
C TRP A 520 -20.78 11.93 9.85
N TYR A 521 -20.05 13.05 9.78
CA TYR A 521 -19.70 13.91 10.92
C TYR A 521 -20.78 14.98 11.08
N LYS A 522 -21.67 14.77 12.06
CA LYS A 522 -22.91 15.55 12.22
C LYS A 522 -22.82 16.60 13.31
N PHE A 523 -21.98 16.36 14.32
CA PHE A 523 -21.81 17.20 15.51
C PHE A 523 -23.09 17.40 16.33
N ASP A 524 -24.08 16.52 16.15
CA ASP A 524 -25.41 16.65 16.76
C ASP A 524 -25.61 15.70 17.94
N GLY A 525 -24.61 14.88 18.26
CA GLY A 525 -24.65 13.90 19.35
C GLY A 525 -25.61 12.74 19.09
N SER A 526 -26.10 12.59 17.85
CA SER A 526 -26.93 11.45 17.47
C SER A 526 -26.12 10.16 17.45
N GLU A 527 -26.81 9.04 17.70
CA GLU A 527 -26.24 7.72 17.51
C GLU A 527 -25.79 7.55 16.03
N GLY A 528 -24.55 7.12 15.83
CA GLY A 528 -23.94 7.03 14.49
C GLY A 528 -23.41 8.35 13.92
N ASP A 529 -23.26 9.40 14.73
CA ASP A 529 -22.40 10.54 14.41
C ASP A 529 -20.93 10.12 14.50
N ALA A 530 -20.22 10.10 13.37
CA ALA A 530 -18.83 9.65 13.27
C ALA A 530 -17.88 10.45 14.16
N TYR A 531 -18.24 11.68 14.52
CA TYR A 531 -17.49 12.50 15.47
C TYR A 531 -17.44 11.86 16.86
N THR A 532 -18.54 11.26 17.33
CA THR A 532 -18.67 10.76 18.71
C THR A 532 -17.84 9.50 18.98
N THR A 533 -17.40 8.81 17.93
CA THR A 533 -16.61 7.58 18.01
C THR A 533 -15.20 7.76 17.43
N ALA A 534 -14.76 9.00 17.20
CA ALA A 534 -13.49 9.27 16.54
C ALA A 534 -12.30 8.83 17.41
N SER A 535 -11.55 7.86 16.92
CA SER A 535 -10.26 7.41 17.46
C SER A 535 -9.35 7.04 16.29
N LEU A 536 -8.05 6.86 16.54
CA LEU A 536 -7.10 6.52 15.49
C LEU A 536 -7.54 5.21 14.80
N ASP A 537 -7.94 4.22 15.59
CA ASP A 537 -8.41 2.92 15.11
C ASP A 537 -9.75 3.00 14.37
N SER A 538 -10.71 3.78 14.89
CA SER A 538 -12.02 3.89 14.25
C SER A 538 -11.91 4.60 12.91
N ILE A 539 -11.11 5.66 12.81
CA ILE A 539 -10.86 6.40 11.57
C ILE A 539 -10.09 5.52 10.58
N SER A 540 -9.09 4.77 11.04
CA SER A 540 -8.37 3.78 10.21
C SER A 540 -9.34 2.75 9.61
N THR A 541 -10.26 2.24 10.44
CA THR A 541 -11.30 1.29 10.03
C THR A 541 -12.26 1.90 9.01
N GLN A 542 -12.69 3.15 9.21
CA GLN A 542 -13.54 3.86 8.25
C GLN A 542 -12.85 4.05 6.89
N LEU A 543 -11.55 4.39 6.89
CA LEU A 543 -10.76 4.50 5.67
C LEU A 543 -10.63 3.16 4.95
N LYS A 544 -10.30 2.09 5.67
CA LYS A 544 -10.23 0.73 5.12
C LYS A 544 -11.57 0.27 4.54
N TYR A 545 -12.69 0.61 5.18
CA TYR A 545 -14.03 0.38 4.63
C TYR A 545 -14.20 1.08 3.28
N TYR A 546 -13.83 2.36 3.17
CA TYR A 546 -13.91 3.05 1.88
C TYR A 546 -13.00 2.40 0.83
N GLY A 547 -11.82 1.92 1.21
CA GLY A 547 -10.92 1.17 0.32
C GLY A 547 -11.43 -0.20 -0.12
N SER A 548 -12.36 -0.81 0.60
CA SER A 548 -12.94 -2.11 0.23
C SER A 548 -14.16 -2.00 -0.69
N LEU A 549 -14.71 -0.79 -0.87
CA LEU A 549 -15.88 -0.58 -1.73
C LEU A 549 -15.58 -0.91 -3.20
N SER A 550 -16.54 -1.55 -3.86
CA SER A 550 -16.49 -1.72 -5.31
C SER A 550 -16.91 -0.42 -5.99
N VAL A 551 -15.94 0.29 -6.53
CA VAL A 551 -16.11 1.59 -7.17
C VAL A 551 -16.13 1.37 -8.70
N PRO A 552 -17.25 1.62 -9.40
CA PRO A 552 -17.36 1.31 -10.83
C PRO A 552 -16.29 2.03 -11.67
N ASP A 553 -15.60 1.30 -12.56
CA ASP A 553 -14.69 1.90 -13.54
C ASP A 553 -15.50 2.64 -14.61
N ASP A 554 -15.13 3.90 -14.86
CA ASP A 554 -15.75 4.79 -15.83
C ASP A 554 -14.71 5.29 -16.87
N VAL A 555 -13.49 4.77 -16.84
CA VAL A 555 -12.45 5.10 -17.82
C VAL A 555 -12.73 4.33 -19.12
N PRO A 556 -12.90 5.01 -20.26
CA PRO A 556 -13.16 4.34 -21.54
C PRO A 556 -12.06 3.34 -21.90
N THR A 557 -12.45 2.13 -22.33
CA THR A 557 -11.52 1.04 -22.65
C THR A 557 -11.24 0.89 -24.15
N GLU A 558 -12.03 1.53 -25.02
CA GLU A 558 -11.99 1.34 -26.48
C GLU A 558 -10.61 1.64 -27.07
N ASP A 559 -9.95 2.70 -26.58
CA ASP A 559 -8.64 3.16 -27.05
C ASP A 559 -7.52 2.90 -26.02
N LYS A 560 -7.75 2.05 -25.02
CA LYS A 560 -6.77 1.81 -23.94
C LYS A 560 -5.52 1.13 -24.52
N LEU A 561 -4.37 1.80 -24.37
CA LEU A 561 -3.07 1.21 -24.70
C LEU A 561 -2.73 0.10 -23.70
N THR A 562 -2.21 -1.01 -24.22
CA THR A 562 -1.76 -2.18 -23.45
C THR A 562 -0.30 -2.50 -23.77
N TRP A 563 0.41 -3.15 -22.86
CA TRP A 563 1.77 -3.58 -23.10
C TRP A 563 1.86 -4.66 -24.16
N LYS A 564 0.84 -5.52 -24.32
CA LYS A 564 0.74 -6.43 -25.46
C LYS A 564 0.77 -5.69 -26.80
N GLN A 565 0.07 -4.56 -26.92
CA GLN A 565 0.15 -3.73 -28.14
C GLN A 565 1.55 -3.15 -28.32
N VAL A 566 2.13 -2.53 -27.28
CA VAL A 566 3.49 -1.97 -27.35
C VAL A 566 4.51 -3.04 -27.78
N LYS A 567 4.46 -4.24 -27.22
CA LYS A 567 5.34 -5.37 -27.60
C LYS A 567 5.15 -5.77 -29.06
N ALA A 568 3.91 -5.86 -29.53
CA ALA A 568 3.63 -6.16 -30.92
C ALA A 568 4.17 -5.07 -31.86
N ASP A 569 4.07 -3.80 -31.47
CA ASP A 569 4.55 -2.65 -32.24
C ASP A 569 6.08 -2.65 -32.35
N VAL A 570 6.79 -2.93 -31.25
CA VAL A 570 8.27 -2.91 -31.22
C VAL A 570 8.91 -4.19 -31.75
N GLY A 571 8.21 -5.33 -31.69
CA GLY A 571 8.68 -6.63 -32.19
C GLY A 571 10.10 -6.96 -31.74
N THR A 572 11.00 -7.31 -32.66
CA THR A 572 12.40 -7.65 -32.35
C THR A 572 13.28 -6.47 -31.96
N GLY A 573 12.74 -5.25 -31.80
CA GLY A 573 13.47 -4.06 -31.38
C GLY A 573 13.20 -2.82 -32.23
N LYS A 574 12.82 -1.72 -31.56
CA LYS A 574 12.61 -0.40 -32.14
C LYS A 574 13.04 0.69 -31.15
N TYR A 575 13.52 1.81 -31.70
CA TYR A 575 13.58 3.06 -30.93
C TYR A 575 12.17 3.59 -30.68
N VAL A 576 11.98 4.20 -29.52
CA VAL A 576 10.71 4.74 -29.05
C VAL A 576 10.92 6.16 -28.53
N LYS A 577 10.09 7.10 -29.00
CA LYS A 577 9.96 8.44 -28.41
C LYS A 577 8.87 8.39 -27.33
N LEU A 578 9.20 8.85 -26.13
CA LEU A 578 8.35 8.81 -24.94
C LEU A 578 8.50 10.09 -24.09
N ILE A 579 7.78 10.14 -22.98
CA ILE A 579 7.87 11.22 -22.00
C ILE A 579 9.00 10.92 -21.02
N ALA A 580 10.08 11.71 -21.06
CA ALA A 580 11.18 11.59 -20.10
C ALA A 580 10.80 12.24 -18.77
N ILE A 581 10.89 11.50 -17.67
CA ILE A 581 10.65 11.98 -16.31
C ILE A 581 11.96 11.84 -15.52
N TYR A 582 12.53 12.97 -15.08
CA TYR A 582 13.86 12.99 -14.45
C TYR A 582 13.85 13.05 -12.92
N ASN A 583 12.71 13.34 -12.31
CA ASN A 583 12.55 13.36 -10.86
C ASN A 583 11.09 13.21 -10.47
N ILE A 584 10.85 12.89 -9.20
CA ILE A 584 9.53 12.71 -8.59
C ILE A 584 8.64 13.96 -8.64
N TYR A 585 9.21 15.15 -8.90
CA TYR A 585 8.48 16.42 -8.98
C TYR A 585 8.04 16.78 -10.40
N GLY A 586 8.25 15.90 -11.38
CA GLY A 586 7.51 15.92 -12.65
C GLY A 586 8.01 16.91 -13.71
N SER A 587 9.33 17.02 -13.92
CA SER A 587 9.83 17.62 -15.17
C SER A 587 9.66 16.63 -16.32
N SER A 588 8.88 16.99 -17.34
CA SER A 588 8.68 16.17 -18.55
C SER A 588 9.32 16.82 -19.78
N ASP A 589 10.34 16.17 -20.34
CA ASP A 589 10.87 16.49 -21.67
C ASP A 589 10.64 15.33 -22.64
N GLU A 590 11.08 15.49 -23.88
CA GLU A 590 11.11 14.40 -24.85
C GLU A 590 12.25 13.43 -24.53
N GLY A 591 11.92 12.16 -24.39
CA GLY A 591 12.88 11.07 -24.18
C GLY A 591 12.89 10.09 -25.35
N TYR A 592 14.02 9.42 -25.54
CA TYR A 592 14.15 8.31 -26.46
C TYR A 592 14.67 7.08 -25.71
N THR A 593 14.17 5.92 -26.08
CA THR A 593 14.64 4.62 -25.57
C THR A 593 14.63 3.58 -26.68
N TYR A 594 14.98 2.35 -26.34
CA TYR A 594 14.95 1.20 -27.23
C TYR A 594 14.21 0.06 -26.54
N LEU A 595 13.12 -0.37 -27.15
CA LEU A 595 12.25 -1.42 -26.62
C LEU A 595 12.19 -2.60 -27.58
N TYR A 596 12.02 -3.80 -27.02
CA TYR A 596 11.82 -5.03 -27.78
C TYR A 596 10.87 -5.98 -27.06
N ASP A 597 10.23 -6.87 -27.80
CA ASP A 597 9.46 -7.97 -27.24
C ASP A 597 10.41 -8.99 -26.63
N ASN A 598 10.31 -9.17 -25.31
CA ASN A 598 11.09 -10.15 -24.56
C ASN A 598 10.35 -11.49 -24.38
N GLY A 599 9.20 -11.66 -25.05
CA GLY A 599 8.37 -12.87 -24.99
C GLY A 599 7.43 -12.93 -23.79
N SER A 600 7.40 -11.92 -22.91
CA SER A 600 6.51 -11.92 -21.76
C SER A 600 5.07 -11.62 -22.15
N THR A 601 4.13 -12.41 -21.60
CA THR A 601 2.69 -12.19 -21.73
C THR A 601 2.11 -11.30 -20.63
N SER A 602 2.94 -10.85 -19.67
CA SER A 602 2.49 -9.98 -18.58
C SER A 602 2.15 -8.56 -19.09
N GLU A 603 1.04 -8.00 -18.61
CA GLU A 603 0.70 -6.59 -18.76
C GLU A 603 1.35 -5.71 -17.69
N GLY A 604 2.12 -6.31 -16.77
CA GLY A 604 2.77 -5.56 -15.69
C GLY A 604 1.79 -4.89 -14.72
N SER A 605 2.35 -4.17 -13.76
CA SER A 605 1.62 -3.37 -12.78
C SER A 605 2.52 -2.24 -12.30
N ASN A 606 1.97 -1.03 -12.10
CA ASN A 606 2.63 0.11 -11.43
C ASN A 606 4.15 0.23 -11.67
N GLY A 607 4.57 0.46 -12.91
CA GLY A 607 5.98 0.71 -13.26
C GLY A 607 6.82 -0.54 -13.50
N PHE A 608 6.32 -1.72 -13.12
CA PHE A 608 6.92 -3.02 -13.40
C PHE A 608 6.27 -3.64 -14.63
N VAL A 609 6.93 -3.52 -15.78
CA VAL A 609 6.49 -4.13 -17.04
C VAL A 609 7.52 -5.15 -17.50
N SER A 610 7.05 -6.28 -18.01
CA SER A 610 7.89 -7.21 -18.75
C SER A 610 7.95 -6.83 -20.23
N ILE A 611 8.74 -5.80 -20.55
CA ILE A 611 9.17 -5.46 -21.91
C ILE A 611 10.70 -5.51 -21.94
N GLY A 612 11.29 -5.77 -23.10
CA GLY A 612 12.73 -5.68 -23.27
C GLY A 612 13.18 -4.22 -23.36
N TYR A 613 14.21 -3.86 -22.61
CA TYR A 613 14.82 -2.52 -22.60
C TYR A 613 16.30 -2.63 -22.21
N PHE A 614 16.99 -1.48 -22.19
CA PHE A 614 18.36 -1.35 -21.69
C PHE A 614 18.43 -0.34 -20.56
N SER A 615 19.23 -0.63 -19.53
CA SER A 615 19.45 0.21 -18.36
C SER A 615 20.93 0.16 -17.98
N ASN A 616 21.54 1.32 -17.75
CA ASN A 616 22.98 1.50 -17.58
C ASN A 616 23.82 0.69 -18.60
N ALA A 617 23.58 0.96 -19.88
CA ALA A 617 24.16 0.17 -20.96
C ALA A 617 24.41 0.98 -22.24
N TRP A 618 25.38 0.53 -23.03
CA TRP A 618 25.67 1.01 -24.37
C TRP A 618 25.08 0.07 -25.42
N PHE A 619 24.34 0.63 -26.37
CA PHE A 619 23.81 -0.09 -27.53
C PHE A 619 23.79 0.81 -28.77
N GLU A 620 24.27 0.29 -29.90
CA GLU A 620 24.27 0.99 -31.20
C GLU A 620 24.86 2.42 -31.19
N GLY A 621 25.88 2.68 -30.36
CA GLY A 621 26.52 3.99 -30.30
C GLY A 621 25.88 4.97 -29.31
N ARG A 622 24.95 4.51 -28.45
CA ARG A 622 24.16 5.35 -27.53
C ARG A 622 24.17 4.78 -26.13
N TYR A 623 24.12 5.66 -25.13
CA TYR A 623 24.04 5.29 -23.72
C TYR A 623 22.60 5.35 -23.21
N TYR A 624 22.18 4.31 -22.51
CA TYR A 624 20.89 4.19 -21.82
C TYR A 624 21.17 4.27 -20.33
N ASN A 625 20.68 5.30 -19.66
CA ASN A 625 20.95 5.55 -18.24
C ASN A 625 20.09 4.62 -17.34
N ARG A 626 20.14 4.80 -16.01
CA ARG A 626 19.35 4.02 -15.03
C ARG A 626 17.85 4.29 -15.07
N HIS A 627 17.41 5.31 -15.78
CA HIS A 627 15.99 5.57 -16.05
C HIS A 627 15.59 5.11 -17.46
N GLU A 628 16.41 4.23 -18.06
CA GLU A 628 16.18 3.57 -19.34
C GLU A 628 15.99 4.51 -20.53
N ILE A 629 16.46 5.76 -20.43
CA ILE A 629 16.40 6.75 -21.52
C ILE A 629 17.80 7.05 -22.07
N ILE A 630 17.84 7.47 -23.32
CA ILE A 630 19.07 7.82 -24.02
C ILE A 630 19.59 9.16 -23.52
N GLU A 631 20.83 9.18 -23.04
CA GLU A 631 21.55 10.40 -22.69
C GLU A 631 22.33 10.91 -23.91
N GLN A 632 22.07 12.16 -24.31
CA GLN A 632 22.74 12.77 -25.46
C GLN A 632 24.13 13.27 -25.08
N ASP A 633 25.03 13.26 -26.07
CA ASP A 633 26.40 13.77 -26.03
C ASP A 633 27.37 13.14 -25.01
N LEU A 634 26.91 12.23 -24.14
CA LEU A 634 27.76 11.50 -23.20
C LEU A 634 28.91 10.77 -23.92
N LYS A 635 30.11 10.79 -23.34
CA LYS A 635 31.26 10.03 -23.83
C LYS A 635 31.52 8.83 -22.95
N PHE A 636 32.06 7.77 -23.55
CA PHE A 636 32.40 6.57 -22.82
C PHE A 636 33.44 6.86 -21.73
N GLY A 637 33.10 6.57 -20.48
CA GLY A 637 33.95 6.84 -19.30
C GLY A 637 33.62 8.13 -18.56
N ASP A 638 32.75 8.99 -19.09
CA ASP A 638 32.24 10.14 -18.35
C ASP A 638 31.19 9.71 -17.32
N GLU A 639 31.04 10.49 -16.25
CA GLU A 639 29.95 10.34 -15.29
C GLU A 639 28.62 10.79 -15.93
N ALA A 640 27.64 9.91 -15.97
CA ALA A 640 26.31 10.21 -16.50
C ALA A 640 25.51 11.11 -15.55
N ALA A 641 24.46 11.76 -16.05
CA ALA A 641 23.63 12.68 -15.27
C ALA A 641 22.95 12.04 -14.04
N ASP A 642 22.77 10.72 -14.05
CA ASP A 642 22.23 9.94 -12.93
C ASP A 642 23.31 9.48 -11.90
N GLY A 643 24.55 9.91 -12.08
CA GLY A 643 25.70 9.59 -11.24
C GLY A 643 26.31 8.22 -11.48
N THR A 644 25.99 7.57 -12.62
CA THR A 644 26.63 6.31 -13.00
C THR A 644 27.94 6.48 -13.75
N ASP A 645 28.83 5.51 -13.54
CA ASP A 645 30.06 5.36 -14.31
C ASP A 645 29.75 4.68 -15.66
N SER A 646 29.66 5.47 -16.72
CA SER A 646 29.39 4.96 -18.07
C SER A 646 30.53 4.11 -18.62
N GLY A 647 31.74 4.23 -18.06
CA GLY A 647 32.91 3.42 -18.37
C GLY A 647 32.85 2.00 -17.80
N LYS A 648 31.86 1.71 -16.95
CA LYS A 648 31.55 0.39 -16.40
C LYS A 648 30.15 -0.11 -16.76
N ALA A 649 29.43 0.64 -17.60
CA ALA A 649 28.12 0.26 -18.09
C ALA A 649 28.19 -1.02 -18.94
N SER A 650 27.07 -1.75 -19.04
CA SER A 650 27.03 -2.96 -19.86
C SER A 650 27.17 -2.64 -21.36
N ILE A 651 27.76 -3.53 -22.15
CA ILE A 651 27.80 -3.39 -23.62
C ILE A 651 26.81 -4.40 -24.21
N VAL A 652 25.87 -3.93 -25.03
CA VAL A 652 24.87 -4.80 -25.66
C VAL A 652 25.18 -4.98 -27.13
N ILE A 653 25.20 -6.23 -27.56
CA ILE A 653 25.38 -6.61 -28.97
C ILE A 653 24.15 -7.40 -29.42
N LYS A 654 23.53 -6.94 -30.50
CA LYS A 654 22.45 -7.65 -31.17
C LYS A 654 23.01 -8.72 -32.09
N ASP A 655 22.40 -9.90 -32.09
CA ASP A 655 22.72 -11.02 -32.96
C ASP A 655 24.22 -11.39 -32.88
N PHE A 656 24.71 -11.51 -31.63
CA PHE A 656 26.10 -11.81 -31.29
C PHE A 656 26.53 -13.19 -31.81
N THR A 657 27.79 -13.34 -32.20
CA THR A 657 28.32 -14.60 -32.75
C THR A 657 29.46 -15.13 -31.89
N ALA A 658 29.26 -16.29 -31.28
CA ALA A 658 30.28 -17.07 -30.57
C ALA A 658 29.94 -18.56 -30.70
N LYS A 659 30.86 -19.32 -31.28
CA LYS A 659 30.61 -20.73 -31.59
C LYS A 659 30.94 -21.60 -30.38
N LEU A 660 29.98 -22.41 -29.95
CA LEU A 660 30.22 -23.47 -28.98
C LEU A 660 31.12 -24.57 -29.58
N PRO A 661 31.99 -25.19 -28.77
CA PRO A 661 32.91 -26.22 -29.24
C PRO A 661 32.15 -27.48 -29.72
N ASP A 662 32.72 -28.18 -30.69
CA ASP A 662 32.26 -29.50 -31.14
C ASP A 662 32.99 -30.59 -30.36
N ASP A 663 32.74 -30.66 -29.05
CA ASP A 663 33.42 -31.53 -28.08
C ASP A 663 32.54 -32.73 -27.63
N GLY A 664 31.36 -32.87 -28.22
CA GLY A 664 30.38 -33.90 -27.88
C GLY A 664 29.51 -33.58 -26.66
N ASN A 665 29.69 -32.43 -26.00
CA ASN A 665 28.84 -32.01 -24.89
C ASN A 665 27.49 -31.46 -25.38
N THR A 666 26.46 -31.65 -24.56
CA THR A 666 25.14 -31.03 -24.80
C THR A 666 25.01 -29.78 -23.95
N TYR A 667 25.17 -28.63 -24.59
CA TYR A 667 25.05 -27.32 -23.95
C TYR A 667 23.60 -26.89 -23.76
N LYS A 668 23.37 -26.16 -22.67
CA LYS A 668 22.10 -25.57 -22.27
C LYS A 668 22.32 -24.11 -21.90
N TYR A 669 21.32 -23.27 -22.18
CA TYR A 669 21.29 -21.87 -21.74
C TYR A 669 20.21 -21.71 -20.68
N ASN A 670 20.54 -21.18 -19.50
CA ASN A 670 19.63 -21.09 -18.35
C ASN A 670 18.94 -22.44 -18.05
N TYR A 671 19.72 -23.52 -18.05
CA TYR A 671 19.25 -24.90 -17.85
C TYR A 671 18.24 -25.43 -18.88
N SER A 672 17.95 -24.65 -19.93
CA SER A 672 17.05 -24.99 -21.03
C SER A 672 17.84 -25.45 -22.25
N THR A 673 17.29 -26.40 -22.99
CA THR A 673 17.89 -26.89 -24.23
C THR A 673 17.98 -25.74 -25.23
N LEU A 674 19.16 -25.59 -25.87
CA LEU A 674 19.34 -24.63 -26.95
C LEU A 674 18.50 -25.04 -28.15
N THR A 675 17.61 -24.14 -28.59
CA THR A 675 16.84 -24.28 -29.83
C THR A 675 17.38 -23.34 -30.89
N ASP A 676 17.08 -23.62 -32.16
CA ASP A 676 17.48 -22.78 -33.29
C ASP A 676 16.92 -21.35 -33.20
N ASP A 677 15.89 -21.10 -32.40
CA ASP A 677 15.33 -19.78 -32.13
C ASP A 677 16.22 -18.94 -31.21
N LYS A 678 17.12 -19.55 -30.43
CA LYS A 678 18.09 -18.87 -29.58
C LYS A 678 19.52 -18.94 -30.12
N TYR A 679 19.95 -20.10 -30.60
CA TYR A 679 21.33 -20.32 -31.04
C TYR A 679 21.37 -21.15 -32.33
N ASN A 680 22.09 -20.65 -33.33
CA ASN A 680 22.36 -21.40 -34.56
C ASN A 680 23.73 -22.05 -34.49
N ALA A 681 23.77 -23.37 -34.32
CA ALA A 681 25.00 -24.13 -34.19
C ALA A 681 25.93 -24.07 -35.43
N SER A 682 25.37 -23.85 -36.62
CA SER A 682 26.17 -23.79 -37.85
C SER A 682 26.97 -22.49 -37.98
N THR A 683 26.40 -21.37 -37.53
CA THR A 683 27.01 -20.03 -37.65
C THR A 683 27.60 -19.53 -36.34
N GLY A 684 27.23 -20.11 -35.20
CA GLY A 684 27.54 -19.59 -33.87
C GLY A 684 26.68 -18.39 -33.46
N LEU A 685 25.59 -18.12 -34.19
CA LEU A 685 24.75 -16.94 -33.98
C LEU A 685 23.82 -17.11 -32.77
N TRP A 686 23.95 -16.21 -31.80
CA TRP A 686 23.04 -16.03 -30.67
C TRP A 686 22.01 -14.95 -31.03
N LYS A 687 20.78 -15.38 -31.31
CA LYS A 687 19.69 -14.48 -31.72
C LYS A 687 19.26 -13.56 -30.58
N GLY A 688 18.96 -12.31 -30.93
CA GLY A 688 18.47 -11.30 -29.99
C GLY A 688 19.59 -10.48 -29.37
N TYR A 689 19.48 -10.15 -28.09
CA TYR A 689 20.42 -9.26 -27.41
C TYR A 689 21.30 -10.04 -26.45
N THR A 690 22.62 -9.90 -26.60
CA THR A 690 23.63 -10.41 -25.68
C THR A 690 24.19 -9.24 -24.88
N THR A 691 24.19 -9.36 -23.56
CA THR A 691 24.68 -8.31 -22.66
C THR A 691 26.03 -8.72 -22.09
N PHE A 692 27.05 -7.93 -22.39
CA PHE A 692 28.37 -8.00 -21.78
C PHE A 692 28.39 -7.13 -20.54
N ARG A 693 28.53 -7.74 -19.36
CA ARG A 693 28.52 -7.03 -18.06
C ARG A 693 29.95 -6.81 -17.58
N TYR A 694 30.24 -5.62 -17.08
CA TYR A 694 31.55 -5.31 -16.50
C TYR A 694 31.81 -6.19 -15.27
N ASP A 695 32.94 -6.90 -15.28
CA ASP A 695 33.44 -7.68 -14.16
C ASP A 695 34.55 -6.89 -13.45
N GLU A 696 34.30 -6.48 -12.21
CA GLU A 696 35.24 -5.69 -11.41
C GLU A 696 36.55 -6.44 -11.11
N THR A 697 36.52 -7.79 -11.13
CA THR A 697 37.70 -8.60 -10.79
C THR A 697 38.70 -8.60 -11.93
N SER A 698 38.23 -8.80 -13.16
CA SER A 698 39.09 -8.84 -14.35
C SER A 698 39.26 -7.48 -15.03
N GLY A 699 38.34 -6.53 -14.79
CA GLY A 699 38.26 -5.25 -15.51
C GLY A 699 37.81 -5.39 -16.97
N ASN A 700 37.14 -6.50 -17.31
CA ASN A 700 36.65 -6.82 -18.66
C ASN A 700 35.12 -6.93 -18.64
N TRP A 701 34.48 -6.99 -19.81
CA TRP A 701 33.06 -7.27 -19.90
C TRP A 701 32.82 -8.71 -20.33
N ILE A 702 32.00 -9.42 -19.55
CA ILE A 702 31.72 -10.83 -19.75
C ILE A 702 30.28 -11.01 -20.26
N ALA A 703 30.14 -11.71 -21.38
CA ALA A 703 28.86 -11.95 -22.02
C ALA A 703 27.95 -12.85 -21.16
N ASP A 704 26.68 -12.50 -21.08
CA ASP A 704 25.68 -13.28 -20.38
C ASP A 704 25.40 -14.65 -21.04
N VAL A 705 25.68 -14.79 -22.33
CA VAL A 705 25.66 -16.09 -23.00
C VAL A 705 26.74 -17.02 -22.46
N TYR A 706 27.90 -16.52 -22.03
CA TYR A 706 28.91 -17.34 -21.37
C TYR A 706 28.49 -17.72 -19.96
N THR A 707 28.06 -16.76 -19.15
CA THR A 707 27.70 -17.02 -17.74
C THR A 707 26.50 -17.94 -17.58
N ASN A 708 25.61 -18.01 -18.58
CA ASN A 708 24.39 -18.82 -18.53
C ASN A 708 24.46 -20.11 -19.36
N THR A 709 25.56 -20.37 -20.08
CA THR A 709 25.71 -21.58 -20.90
C THR A 709 26.49 -22.66 -20.16
N THR A 710 25.85 -23.80 -19.95
CA THR A 710 26.42 -24.93 -19.18
C THR A 710 26.23 -26.27 -19.89
N TYR A 711 27.09 -27.24 -19.59
CA TYR A 711 26.90 -28.65 -19.95
C TYR A 711 26.90 -29.52 -18.68
N TYR A 712 26.31 -30.71 -18.76
CA TYR A 712 26.28 -31.65 -17.63
C TYR A 712 27.41 -32.68 -17.74
N GLU A 713 28.28 -32.72 -16.74
CA GLU A 713 29.32 -33.73 -16.58
C GLU A 713 28.91 -34.76 -15.51
N LYS A 714 28.87 -36.04 -15.89
CA LYS A 714 28.43 -37.12 -15.00
C LYS A 714 29.38 -37.25 -13.80
N GLY A 715 28.83 -37.11 -12.59
CA GLY A 715 29.58 -37.21 -11.33
C GLY A 715 30.17 -35.89 -10.84
N VAL A 716 30.09 -34.82 -11.64
CA VAL A 716 30.51 -33.46 -11.26
C VAL A 716 29.31 -32.51 -11.17
N GLY A 717 28.39 -32.55 -12.14
CA GLY A 717 27.22 -31.66 -12.21
C GLY A 717 27.26 -30.74 -13.44
N TYR A 718 26.56 -29.60 -13.37
CA TYR A 718 26.60 -28.60 -14.43
C TYR A 718 27.88 -27.76 -14.37
N LYS A 719 28.56 -27.60 -15.50
CA LYS A 719 29.77 -26.80 -15.66
C LYS A 719 29.61 -25.76 -16.78
N PRO A 720 30.27 -24.59 -16.67
CA PRO A 720 30.33 -23.63 -17.77
C PRO A 720 31.15 -24.17 -18.95
N CYS A 721 31.01 -23.55 -20.12
CA CYS A 721 31.87 -23.85 -21.26
C CYS A 721 33.30 -23.36 -21.02
N GLU A 722 34.29 -24.26 -20.95
CA GLU A 722 35.70 -23.91 -20.66
C GLU A 722 36.55 -23.76 -21.94
N ASP A 723 35.94 -23.83 -23.12
CA ASP A 723 36.63 -23.66 -24.40
C ASP A 723 37.20 -22.24 -24.57
N ALA A 724 38.49 -22.16 -24.87
CA ALA A 724 39.21 -20.88 -24.89
C ALA A 724 38.70 -19.92 -25.96
N ASP A 725 38.34 -20.41 -27.15
CA ASP A 725 37.85 -19.58 -28.25
C ASP A 725 36.44 -19.03 -27.94
N PHE A 726 35.59 -19.85 -27.33
CA PHE A 726 34.27 -19.40 -26.87
C PHE A 726 34.36 -18.37 -25.73
N VAL A 727 35.25 -18.61 -24.75
CA VAL A 727 35.48 -17.70 -23.61
C VAL A 727 36.03 -16.37 -24.08
N ASP A 728 37.02 -16.38 -24.99
CA ASP A 728 37.61 -15.19 -25.59
C ASP A 728 36.55 -14.39 -26.35
N ALA A 729 35.76 -15.04 -27.22
CA ALA A 729 34.68 -14.37 -27.93
C ALA A 729 33.63 -13.73 -26.98
N CYS A 730 33.39 -14.35 -25.82
CA CYS A 730 32.47 -13.87 -24.81
C CYS A 730 33.09 -12.86 -23.82
N THR A 731 34.31 -12.40 -24.06
CA THR A 731 35.01 -11.43 -23.21
C THR A 731 35.40 -10.22 -24.04
N LEU A 732 35.11 -9.02 -23.56
CA LEU A 732 35.59 -7.78 -24.17
C LEU A 732 36.57 -7.09 -23.23
N THR A 733 37.75 -6.78 -23.73
CA THR A 733 38.76 -5.95 -23.06
C THR A 733 38.44 -4.45 -23.21
N PRO A 734 39.01 -3.57 -22.38
CA PRO A 734 38.85 -2.12 -22.53
C PRO A 734 39.24 -1.59 -23.92
N ASP A 735 40.29 -2.14 -24.53
CA ASP A 735 40.75 -1.76 -25.87
C ASP A 735 39.73 -2.16 -26.95
N GLU A 736 39.11 -3.33 -26.81
CA GLU A 736 38.06 -3.79 -27.73
C GLU A 736 36.78 -2.96 -27.59
N VAL A 737 36.36 -2.64 -26.36
CA VAL A 737 35.22 -1.74 -26.13
C VAL A 737 35.47 -0.36 -26.74
N THR A 738 36.67 0.18 -26.60
CA THR A 738 37.08 1.42 -27.25
C THR A 738 37.02 1.30 -28.78
N ALA A 739 37.48 0.18 -29.33
CA ALA A 739 37.45 -0.09 -30.77
C ALA A 739 36.02 -0.22 -31.33
N LEU A 740 35.05 -0.68 -30.53
CA LEU A 740 33.62 -0.73 -30.90
C LEU A 740 33.01 0.65 -31.11
N LYS A 741 33.63 1.72 -30.57
CA LYS A 741 33.13 3.10 -30.61
C LYS A 741 31.70 3.18 -30.10
N VAL A 742 31.52 2.72 -28.88
CA VAL A 742 30.21 2.56 -28.24
C VAL A 742 29.44 3.86 -28.05
N ASP A 743 30.09 5.02 -28.18
CA ASP A 743 29.54 6.36 -28.07
C ASP A 743 29.42 7.13 -29.41
N LYS A 744 29.61 6.45 -30.54
CA LYS A 744 29.65 7.08 -31.89
C LYS A 744 28.39 7.84 -32.30
N ASN A 745 27.25 7.59 -31.67
CA ASN A 745 25.94 8.15 -32.03
C ASN A 745 25.31 8.98 -30.89
N THR A 746 26.07 9.38 -29.86
CA THR A 746 25.48 10.09 -28.71
C THR A 746 24.98 11.49 -29.04
N SER A 747 25.52 12.12 -30.09
CA SER A 747 25.11 13.46 -30.54
C SER A 747 23.93 13.46 -31.53
N THR A 748 23.30 12.31 -31.80
CA THR A 748 22.17 12.21 -32.74
C THR A 748 20.98 11.47 -32.16
N THR A 749 19.79 12.01 -32.44
CA THR A 749 18.54 11.29 -32.21
C THR A 749 18.42 10.10 -33.17
N PRO A 750 17.61 9.08 -32.84
CA PRO A 750 17.35 7.98 -33.76
C PRO A 750 16.65 8.44 -35.05
N ASP A 751 17.12 7.97 -36.21
CA ASP A 751 16.54 8.31 -37.53
C ASP A 751 15.18 7.66 -37.79
N SER A 752 14.84 6.60 -37.06
CA SER A 752 13.52 5.95 -37.13
C SER A 752 13.09 5.45 -35.76
N TYR A 753 11.86 5.75 -35.35
CA TYR A 753 11.29 5.39 -34.05
C TYR A 753 9.76 5.35 -34.09
N LEU A 754 9.16 4.78 -33.04
CA LEU A 754 7.72 4.83 -32.79
C LEU A 754 7.40 5.95 -31.78
N ILE A 755 6.26 6.64 -31.96
CA ILE A 755 5.86 7.76 -31.11
C ILE A 755 4.86 7.30 -30.03
N TYR A 756 5.15 7.63 -28.77
CA TYR A 756 4.26 7.44 -27.61
C TYR A 756 4.25 8.68 -26.69
N ASP A 757 4.20 9.88 -27.28
CA ASP A 757 4.34 11.18 -26.60
C ASP A 757 3.03 11.81 -26.09
N LYS A 758 1.90 11.08 -26.17
CA LYS A 758 0.51 11.53 -25.89
C LYS A 758 -0.06 12.60 -26.84
N LEU A 759 0.74 13.15 -27.74
CA LEU A 759 0.34 14.14 -28.74
C LEU A 759 -0.08 13.46 -30.05
N THR A 760 0.59 12.36 -30.38
CA THR A 760 0.33 11.53 -31.55
C THR A 760 -0.30 10.21 -31.14
N ALA A 761 -1.07 9.59 -32.03
CA ALA A 761 -1.59 8.24 -31.80
C ALA A 761 -0.42 7.28 -31.49
N PRO A 762 -0.53 6.45 -30.42
CA PRO A 762 0.57 5.63 -29.94
C PRO A 762 1.00 4.61 -31.01
N GLY A 763 2.31 4.37 -31.12
CA GLY A 763 2.88 3.46 -32.11
C GLY A 763 3.02 4.05 -33.52
N THR A 764 2.73 5.34 -33.71
CA THR A 764 2.92 5.99 -35.02
C THR A 764 4.39 5.96 -35.43
N PRO A 765 4.75 5.41 -36.60
CA PRO A 765 6.14 5.39 -37.06
C PRO A 765 6.58 6.77 -37.54
N PHE A 766 7.80 7.15 -37.17
CA PHE A 766 8.52 8.30 -37.69
C PHE A 766 9.83 7.85 -38.33
N THR A 767 10.19 8.49 -39.44
CA THR A 767 11.49 8.34 -40.09
C THR A 767 11.94 9.69 -40.62
N THR A 768 13.19 10.10 -40.33
CA THR A 768 13.78 11.29 -40.94
C THR A 768 13.92 11.07 -42.46
N THR A 769 13.32 11.95 -43.26
CA THR A 769 13.60 11.98 -44.70
C THR A 769 14.93 12.68 -44.91
N ASN A 770 15.97 11.90 -45.20
CA ASN A 770 17.25 12.42 -45.70
C ASN A 770 17.11 13.05 -47.09
#